data_AF-A0A838AD74-F1
#
_entry.id   AF-A0A838AD74-F1
#
_cell.length_a   1.000
_cell.length_b   1.000
_cell.length_c   1.000
_cell.angle_alpha   90.00
_cell.angle_beta   90.00
_cell.angle_gamma   90.00
#
_symmetry.space_group_name_H-M   'P 1'
#
loop_
_entity.id
_entity.type
_entity.pdbx_description
1 polymer ?
#
loop_
_entity_poly.entity_id
_entity_poly.type
_entity_poly.pdbx_seq_one_letter_code
_entity_poly.pdbx_strand_id
1 'polypeptide(L)'
;MTLAGDHTDEVPVENRDHAWTVLHTPLTAAQLGDAVAAIAEQHDLRITQEGNGSAHVNHWSGATVVAVYWRSLPPQPPNTLGYHVPAVPVMEVLIQSCGEHAVATALAQSLRTTALTYHERELDGVAASMPLLTQYTQPDDVFGDWAVIFRDHFLEHSVGFLMALERSGLPAEWIYALDKGDRTHNRDRVWATFRARGYRTDLLDNAAINTPGEYSNELARTTAGIDDFIDAACAEGRRVLAVDDGGLLARGYGSSNAVRHVDAALELTVSGLKRIHAAGPMTIPVFNLARSQVKTLLGYPEIADSCVRRLRALIPDTKFMGRTIVLIGYGTLGSRVAHALRSLGCRVEVVDADLPTLITAAEAGYVTHRTVVQALRSTRPFLVIGATGETALSHSEIDALPDGVYLAPLATRDFALLGESPYVESRTDIPGVGQRLHLPRGQSATLLGNGRSMNLFEADSIPNQGYDAYRAATLIAAKALCRNLHTIPAGVHLERVDHAVAEAGLLEAYYQHYITNCTDSESIRSPARVHERPRSCVIGYGVAGRLHARILADIGAETIVIDPKHQDLPATARSFSADVADLPASVADTIDLWTVCCPTHDHLRVVRSILGHDPAARILLEKPACQADEIHEFTELLAQHPQARLVVNDQYRHTRTVPGLTELLEYYEPDVTPHHVAISFSKDRTPDIAHGRFVDRSYGVLGYEWLHMLSILDQLLPQETYKRYLQAEPATAELWAHFDTRMFLTALTERMFVHADTHETHVELASSLLGPRILAQPIPAARAPWRKNLRSPDDRHRHISMRAGCTHLVLHLDPVTTGDEHQLDRNHHRLTVQRGTELVHDEIIHDSPLDTAVRHSVAALRGAQPPPPPDFAALRRIARLADYLRNRTTPAPSTESDPDQDAPDDPQPQQGKPCGDIPVQL
;
A
#
# COMPACT_ATOMS: atom_id res chain seq x y z
N MET A 1 60.09 23.32 23.16
CA MET A 1 60.51 21.96 22.74
C MET A 1 59.56 21.56 21.64
N THR A 2 59.95 21.86 20.39
CA THR A 2 60.42 20.92 19.33
C THR A 2 59.22 20.28 18.61
N LEU A 3 58.76 20.74 17.44
CA LEU A 3 59.36 20.92 16.09
C LEU A 3 58.97 19.76 15.13
N ALA A 4 58.44 20.16 13.96
CA ALA A 4 58.56 19.58 12.59
C ALA A 4 58.10 18.13 12.37
N GLY A 5 57.59 17.68 11.22
CA GLY A 5 57.28 18.14 9.84
C GLY A 5 56.64 16.91 9.16
N ASP A 6 56.12 16.86 7.93
CA ASP A 6 56.28 17.67 6.74
C ASP A 6 55.20 17.22 5.72
N HIS A 7 55.01 18.04 4.69
CA HIS A 7 53.99 18.05 3.65
C HIS A 7 53.81 16.76 2.81
N THR A 8 52.56 16.51 2.39
CA THR A 8 52.25 16.11 1.00
C THR A 8 51.01 16.84 0.52
N ASP A 9 51.16 17.50 -0.63
CA ASP A 9 50.19 18.30 -1.36
C ASP A 9 48.84 17.60 -1.57
N GLU A 10 47.77 18.10 -0.93
CA GLU A 10 46.43 17.94 -1.47
C GLU A 10 46.22 18.99 -2.56
N VAL A 11 46.35 18.55 -3.80
CA VAL A 11 45.79 19.24 -4.96
C VAL A 11 44.30 19.43 -4.70
N PRO A 12 43.74 20.66 -4.72
CA PRO A 12 42.30 20.83 -4.72
C PRO A 12 41.82 20.36 -6.09
N VAL A 13 41.18 19.19 -6.14
CA VAL A 13 40.37 18.82 -7.30
C VAL A 13 39.10 19.68 -7.23
N GLU A 14 39.22 20.92 -7.70
CA GLU A 14 38.08 21.66 -8.23
C GLU A 14 37.54 20.85 -9.42
N ASN A 15 36.45 20.12 -9.21
CA ASN A 15 35.64 19.58 -10.31
C ASN A 15 34.30 20.33 -10.31
N ARG A 16 34.35 21.61 -10.72
CA ARG A 16 33.18 22.30 -11.26
C ARG A 16 33.30 22.20 -12.77
N ASP A 17 32.36 21.52 -13.44
CA ASP A 17 31.79 21.96 -14.73
C ASP A 17 30.88 20.97 -15.47
N HIS A 18 30.39 19.87 -14.88
CA HIS A 18 29.29 19.10 -15.49
C HIS A 18 28.16 18.82 -14.48
N ALA A 19 27.32 19.83 -14.22
CA ALA A 19 26.10 19.64 -13.45
C ALA A 19 25.07 18.88 -14.30
N TRP A 20 24.97 17.57 -14.07
CA TRP A 20 23.94 16.73 -14.65
C TRP A 20 22.59 17.02 -13.98
N THR A 21 21.55 17.21 -14.78
CA THR A 21 20.16 17.20 -14.30
C THR A 21 19.54 15.85 -14.60
N VAL A 22 19.16 15.11 -13.55
CA VAL A 22 18.46 13.82 -13.64
C VAL A 22 16.96 14.06 -13.55
N LEU A 23 16.18 13.49 -14.46
CA LEU A 23 14.73 13.54 -14.49
C LEU A 23 14.15 12.14 -14.73
N HIS A 24 12.94 11.90 -14.23
CA HIS A 24 12.15 10.73 -14.57
C HIS A 24 10.89 11.19 -15.29
N THR A 25 10.55 10.54 -16.40
CA THR A 25 9.44 10.96 -17.24
C THR A 25 8.73 9.76 -17.87
N PRO A 26 7.40 9.79 -18.02
CA PRO A 26 6.66 8.73 -18.70
C PRO A 26 6.76 8.81 -20.23
N LEU A 27 7.51 9.79 -20.77
CA LEU A 27 7.69 9.97 -22.21
C LEU A 27 8.46 8.80 -22.84
N THR A 28 8.03 8.42 -24.04
CA THR A 28 8.78 7.51 -24.90
C THR A 28 10.06 8.15 -25.44
N ALA A 29 11.01 7.35 -25.92
CA ALA A 29 12.24 7.85 -26.55
C ALA A 29 11.95 8.78 -27.75
N ALA A 30 10.88 8.52 -28.51
CA ALA A 30 10.46 9.36 -29.62
C ALA A 30 9.97 10.73 -29.14
N GLN A 31 9.06 10.75 -28.15
CA GLN A 31 8.55 11.99 -27.57
C GLN A 31 9.64 12.80 -26.86
N LEU A 32 10.65 12.14 -26.29
CA LEU A 32 11.84 12.81 -25.76
C LEU A 32 12.64 13.48 -26.87
N GLY A 33 12.84 12.81 -28.01
CA GLY A 33 13.46 13.41 -29.19
C GLY A 33 12.71 14.65 -29.66
N ASP A 34 11.38 14.58 -29.75
CA ASP A 34 10.54 15.72 -30.15
C ASP A 34 10.64 16.90 -29.17
N ALA A 35 10.65 16.62 -27.86
CA ALA A 35 10.79 17.65 -26.83
C ALA A 35 12.16 18.35 -26.89
N VAL A 36 13.23 17.60 -27.15
CA VAL A 36 14.57 18.17 -27.36
C VAL A 36 14.62 19.00 -28.64
N ALA A 37 13.99 18.53 -29.72
CA ALA A 37 13.94 19.26 -30.99
C ALA A 37 13.18 20.59 -30.87
N ALA A 38 12.05 20.61 -30.15
CA ALA A 38 11.27 21.83 -29.94
C ALA A 38 12.05 22.90 -29.16
N ILE A 39 12.82 22.52 -28.14
CA ILE A 39 13.68 23.46 -27.42
C ILE A 39 14.84 23.93 -28.29
N ALA A 40 15.43 23.06 -29.12
CA ALA A 40 16.46 23.47 -30.06
C ALA A 40 15.92 24.52 -31.05
N GLU A 41 14.73 24.31 -31.61
CA GLU A 41 14.10 25.24 -32.54
C GLU A 41 13.81 26.61 -31.92
N GLN A 42 13.29 26.67 -30.69
CA GLN A 42 13.04 27.91 -29.96
C GLN A 42 14.29 28.78 -29.75
N HIS A 43 15.47 28.15 -29.75
CA HIS A 43 16.76 28.80 -29.55
C HIS A 43 17.59 28.91 -30.85
N ASP A 44 17.02 28.60 -32.01
CA ASP A 44 17.71 28.57 -33.32
C ASP A 44 18.96 27.65 -33.34
N LEU A 45 18.78 26.44 -32.79
CA LEU A 45 19.79 25.38 -32.70
C LEU A 45 19.35 24.13 -33.47
N ARG A 46 20.30 23.25 -33.80
CA ARG A 46 20.02 21.99 -34.49
C ARG A 46 20.19 20.79 -33.57
N ILE A 47 19.40 19.75 -33.78
CA ILE A 47 19.51 18.48 -33.06
C ILE A 47 20.33 17.47 -33.87
N THR A 48 21.11 16.64 -33.19
CA THR A 48 21.74 15.44 -33.75
C THR A 48 21.43 14.27 -32.82
N GLN A 49 20.68 13.30 -33.32
CA GLN A 49 20.23 12.16 -32.54
C GLN A 49 21.10 10.94 -32.85
N GLU A 50 21.66 10.32 -31.82
CA GLU A 50 22.52 9.13 -31.95
C GLU A 50 21.77 7.90 -31.44
N GLY A 51 21.02 7.25 -32.33
CA GLY A 51 20.23 6.07 -31.99
C GLY A 51 19.07 6.35 -31.02
N ASN A 52 18.72 5.36 -30.19
CA ASN A 52 17.52 5.39 -29.35
C ASN A 52 17.77 5.83 -27.90
N GLY A 53 18.97 6.30 -27.55
CA GLY A 53 19.39 6.55 -26.17
C GLY A 53 19.99 7.93 -25.88
N SER A 54 20.21 8.76 -26.91
CA SER A 54 20.77 10.11 -26.72
C SER A 54 20.42 11.08 -27.85
N ALA A 55 20.45 12.37 -27.52
CA ALA A 55 20.38 13.48 -28.46
C ALA A 55 21.31 14.62 -28.03
N HIS A 56 21.88 15.30 -29.01
CA HIS A 56 22.75 16.45 -28.82
C HIS A 56 22.12 17.68 -29.47
N VAL A 57 21.96 18.76 -28.70
CA VAL A 57 21.60 20.08 -29.21
C VAL A 57 22.90 20.82 -29.54
N ASN A 58 23.03 21.25 -30.78
CA ASN A 58 24.25 21.79 -31.36
C ASN A 58 23.98 23.15 -32.01
N HIS A 59 24.98 24.03 -32.00
CA HIS A 59 24.98 25.16 -32.92
C HIS A 59 25.04 24.65 -34.38
N TRP A 60 24.63 25.50 -35.32
CA TRP A 60 24.81 25.28 -36.76
C TRP A 60 26.27 25.06 -37.16
N SER A 61 27.23 25.60 -36.39
CA SER A 61 28.67 25.38 -36.53
C SER A 61 29.15 23.97 -36.12
N GLY A 62 28.32 23.21 -35.39
CA GLY A 62 28.60 21.85 -34.95
C GLY A 62 29.08 21.67 -33.52
N ALA A 63 29.22 22.74 -32.73
CA ALA A 63 29.52 22.63 -31.31
C ALA A 63 28.27 22.24 -30.50
N THR A 64 28.38 21.23 -29.62
CA THR A 64 27.31 20.79 -28.71
C THR A 64 27.16 21.74 -27.53
N VAL A 65 25.92 22.17 -27.29
CA VAL A 65 25.58 23.06 -26.17
C VAL A 65 24.79 22.35 -25.07
N VAL A 66 24.04 21.30 -25.42
CA VAL A 66 23.36 20.42 -24.46
C VAL A 66 23.43 18.98 -24.95
N ALA A 67 23.83 18.06 -24.08
CA ALA A 67 23.76 16.62 -24.33
C ALA A 67 22.68 15.99 -23.45
N VAL A 68 21.84 15.14 -24.05
CA VAL A 68 20.71 14.49 -23.40
C VAL A 68 20.85 12.99 -23.59
N TYR A 69 20.78 12.23 -22.51
CA TYR A 69 20.84 10.77 -22.51
C TYR A 69 19.61 10.22 -21.82
N TRP A 70 19.12 9.06 -22.23
CA TRP A 70 18.00 8.44 -21.55
C TRP A 70 18.04 6.91 -21.60
N ARG A 71 17.45 6.28 -20.58
CA ARG A 71 17.27 4.82 -20.50
C ARG A 71 15.92 4.45 -19.90
N SER A 72 15.42 3.28 -20.27
CA SER A 72 14.19 2.75 -19.69
C SER A 72 14.45 2.19 -18.30
N LEU A 73 13.63 2.60 -17.35
CA LEU A 73 13.56 2.01 -16.02
C LEU A 73 12.49 0.91 -16.00
N PRO A 74 12.59 -0.07 -15.08
CA PRO A 74 11.51 -1.00 -14.81
C PRO A 74 10.20 -0.24 -14.55
N PRO A 75 9.04 -0.77 -14.98
CA PRO A 75 7.75 -0.11 -14.79
C PRO A 75 7.56 0.31 -13.32
N GLN A 76 7.27 1.59 -13.10
CA GLN A 76 7.05 2.14 -11.76
C GLN A 76 5.57 2.09 -11.41
N PRO A 77 5.22 1.95 -10.11
CA PRO A 77 3.83 2.06 -9.69
C PRO A 77 3.30 3.45 -10.09
N PRO A 78 2.06 3.53 -10.61
CA PRO A 78 1.43 4.79 -10.96
C PRO A 78 1.23 5.64 -9.71
N ASN A 79 1.32 6.95 -9.86
CA ASN A 79 1.19 7.89 -8.76
C ASN A 79 -0.22 8.51 -8.77
N THR A 80 -1.22 7.61 -8.72
CA THR A 80 -2.67 7.89 -8.61
C THR A 80 -3.23 7.32 -7.32
N LEU A 81 -4.42 7.78 -6.91
CA LEU A 81 -5.16 7.20 -5.79
C LEU A 81 -5.53 5.71 -6.00
N GLY A 82 -5.78 5.31 -7.25
CA GLY A 82 -6.09 3.92 -7.62
C GLY A 82 -4.85 3.02 -7.67
N TYR A 83 -4.94 1.84 -7.05
CA TYR A 83 -3.86 0.83 -7.02
C TYR A 83 -3.92 -0.20 -8.16
N HIS A 84 -5.00 -0.19 -8.96
CA HIS A 84 -5.24 -1.10 -10.09
C HIS A 84 -4.83 -0.51 -11.44
N VAL A 85 -3.90 0.43 -11.46
CA VAL A 85 -3.37 0.96 -12.71
C VAL A 85 -2.08 0.18 -13.04
N PRO A 86 -1.96 -0.44 -14.23
CA PRO A 86 -0.74 -1.14 -14.63
C PRO A 86 0.46 -0.20 -14.54
N ALA A 87 1.60 -0.71 -14.09
CA ALA A 87 2.82 0.06 -13.97
C ALA A 87 3.14 0.83 -15.27
N VAL A 88 3.51 2.10 -15.11
CA VAL A 88 3.73 3.03 -16.23
C VAL A 88 5.21 2.93 -16.63
N PRO A 89 5.54 2.84 -17.93
CA PRO A 89 6.92 2.90 -18.36
C PRO A 89 7.52 4.25 -17.99
N VAL A 90 8.71 4.24 -17.40
CA VAL A 90 9.44 5.46 -17.00
C VAL A 90 10.80 5.46 -17.67
N MET A 91 11.18 6.63 -18.18
CA MET A 91 12.52 6.91 -18.69
C MET A 91 13.27 7.75 -17.68
N GLU A 92 14.50 7.34 -17.36
CA GLU A 92 15.47 8.22 -16.71
C GLU A 92 16.16 9.05 -17.79
N VAL A 93 16.19 10.37 -17.61
CA VAL A 93 16.78 11.34 -18.53
C VAL A 93 17.89 12.10 -17.81
N LEU A 94 19.05 12.17 -18.44
CA LEU A 94 20.23 12.91 -18.00
C LEU A 94 20.46 14.06 -18.96
N ILE A 95 20.42 15.29 -18.44
CA ILE A 95 20.68 16.51 -19.20
C ILE A 95 22.01 17.09 -18.73
N GLN A 96 22.94 17.28 -19.66
CA GLN A 96 24.23 17.91 -19.44
C GLN A 96 24.28 19.25 -20.17
N SER A 97 24.60 20.34 -19.45
CA SER A 97 24.95 21.60 -20.08
C SER A 97 26.40 21.58 -20.54
N CYS A 98 26.64 21.97 -21.79
CA CYS A 98 27.97 22.04 -22.42
C CYS A 98 28.34 23.48 -22.81
N GLY A 99 27.90 24.47 -22.01
CA GLY A 99 28.22 25.89 -22.21
C GLY A 99 27.03 26.83 -22.13
N GLU A 100 25.84 26.39 -22.57
CA GLU A 100 24.61 27.19 -22.52
C GLU A 100 23.61 26.68 -21.46
N HIS A 101 23.78 27.18 -20.24
CA HIS A 101 22.96 26.78 -19.08
C HIS A 101 21.47 27.14 -19.25
N ALA A 102 21.16 28.20 -19.99
CA ALA A 102 19.78 28.63 -20.23
C ALA A 102 18.99 27.59 -21.05
N VAL A 103 19.59 27.03 -22.11
CA VAL A 103 18.96 26.01 -22.95
C VAL A 103 18.77 24.70 -22.17
N ALA A 104 19.78 24.28 -21.42
CA ALA A 104 19.68 23.09 -20.55
C ALA A 104 18.59 23.26 -19.47
N THR A 105 18.48 24.45 -18.88
CA THR A 105 17.45 24.77 -17.88
C THR A 105 16.06 24.80 -18.49
N ALA A 106 15.91 25.42 -19.67
CA ALA A 106 14.64 25.46 -20.40
C ALA A 106 14.16 24.05 -20.78
N LEU A 107 15.07 23.20 -21.27
CA LEU A 107 14.77 21.79 -21.55
C LEU A 107 14.38 21.03 -20.29
N ALA A 108 15.16 21.17 -19.21
CA ALA A 108 14.86 20.51 -17.94
C ALA A 108 13.50 20.92 -17.37
N GLN A 109 13.14 22.21 -17.47
CA GLN A 109 11.85 22.73 -17.01
C GLN A 109 10.69 22.24 -17.88
N SER A 110 10.88 22.21 -19.20
CA SER A 110 9.91 21.65 -20.15
C SER A 110 9.64 20.18 -19.85
N LEU A 111 10.71 19.37 -19.74
CA LEU A 111 10.59 17.94 -19.44
C LEU A 111 10.03 17.66 -18.05
N ARG A 112 10.34 18.47 -17.03
CA ARG A 112 9.71 18.36 -15.69
C ARG A 112 8.22 18.59 -15.75
N THR A 113 7.78 19.60 -16.50
CA THR A 113 6.35 19.92 -16.64
C THR A 113 5.62 18.78 -17.32
N THR A 114 6.17 18.24 -18.41
CA THR A 114 5.60 17.08 -19.10
C THR A 114 5.67 15.81 -18.26
N ALA A 115 6.72 15.62 -17.45
CA ALA A 115 6.84 14.47 -16.55
C ALA A 115 5.79 14.45 -15.43
N LEU A 116 5.24 15.61 -15.07
CA LEU A 116 4.19 15.71 -14.06
C LEU A 116 2.81 15.31 -14.59
N THR A 117 2.59 15.30 -15.92
CA THR A 117 1.29 14.94 -16.47
C THR A 117 0.90 13.52 -16.09
N TYR A 118 -0.40 13.29 -15.90
CA TYR A 118 -0.90 11.94 -15.77
C TYR A 118 -0.76 11.21 -17.10
N HIS A 119 -0.20 10.01 -17.06
CA HIS A 119 -0.15 9.13 -18.22
C HIS A 119 -1.56 8.66 -18.59
N GLU A 120 -1.84 8.33 -19.87
CA GLU A 120 -3.19 7.92 -20.32
C GLU A 120 -3.77 6.76 -19.48
N ARG A 121 -2.94 5.76 -19.14
CA ARG A 121 -3.35 4.68 -18.22
C ARG A 121 -3.75 5.15 -16.82
N GLU A 122 -3.09 6.19 -16.30
CA GLU A 122 -3.46 6.81 -15.02
C GLU A 122 -4.81 7.50 -15.18
N LEU A 123 -5.02 8.26 -16.27
CA LEU A 123 -6.31 8.92 -16.57
C LEU A 123 -7.47 7.92 -16.72
N ASP A 124 -7.23 6.79 -17.38
CA ASP A 124 -8.19 5.68 -17.45
C ASP A 124 -8.51 5.12 -16.07
N GLY A 125 -7.49 5.01 -15.20
CA GLY A 125 -7.65 4.64 -13.80
C GLY A 125 -8.49 5.63 -13.01
N VAL A 126 -8.26 6.93 -13.19
CA VAL A 126 -9.08 8.00 -12.57
C VAL A 126 -10.54 7.82 -12.98
N ALA A 127 -10.81 7.70 -14.29
CA ALA A 127 -12.17 7.51 -14.80
C ALA A 127 -12.82 6.21 -14.27
N ALA A 128 -12.08 5.09 -14.28
CA ALA A 128 -12.56 3.80 -13.77
C ALA A 128 -12.89 3.84 -12.27
N SER A 129 -12.20 4.70 -11.51
CA SER A 129 -12.49 4.93 -10.08
C SER A 129 -13.69 5.86 -9.82
N MET A 130 -14.32 6.37 -10.89
CA MET A 130 -15.52 7.22 -10.85
C MET A 130 -16.64 6.66 -11.76
N PRO A 131 -17.16 5.45 -11.45
CA PRO A 131 -18.12 4.75 -12.31
C PRO A 131 -19.47 5.47 -12.46
N LEU A 132 -19.97 6.13 -11.41
CA LEU A 132 -21.23 6.88 -11.51
C LEU A 132 -21.04 8.08 -12.44
N LEU A 133 -19.98 8.87 -12.27
CA LEU A 133 -19.69 9.97 -13.17
C LEU A 133 -19.59 9.46 -14.62
N THR A 134 -18.87 8.36 -14.84
CA THR A 134 -18.70 7.74 -16.16
C THR A 134 -20.05 7.34 -16.78
N GLN A 135 -20.97 6.78 -15.99
CA GLN A 135 -22.32 6.42 -16.45
C GLN A 135 -23.07 7.62 -17.07
N TYR A 136 -22.89 8.83 -16.53
CA TYR A 136 -23.55 10.05 -16.99
C TYR A 136 -22.75 10.87 -18.01
N THR A 137 -21.60 10.35 -18.45
CA THR A 137 -20.62 11.03 -19.34
C THR A 137 -20.92 10.83 -20.83
N GLN A 138 -22.10 10.30 -21.20
CA GLN A 138 -22.43 10.05 -22.60
C GLN A 138 -22.29 11.33 -23.46
N PRO A 139 -21.71 11.24 -24.67
CA PRO A 139 -21.61 12.36 -25.60
C PRO A 139 -22.99 12.97 -25.85
N ASP A 140 -23.05 14.28 -25.72
CA ASP A 140 -24.28 15.06 -25.69
C ASP A 140 -24.01 16.39 -26.39
N ASP A 141 -24.96 16.95 -27.10
CA ASP A 141 -24.75 18.24 -27.79
C ASP A 141 -24.93 19.45 -26.84
N VAL A 142 -25.29 19.19 -25.58
CA VAL A 142 -25.63 20.19 -24.56
C VAL A 142 -24.56 21.24 -24.33
N PHE A 143 -23.29 20.87 -24.44
CA PHE A 143 -22.17 21.78 -24.23
C PHE A 143 -21.61 22.39 -25.52
N GLY A 144 -22.22 22.09 -26.68
CA GLY A 144 -21.71 22.50 -27.99
C GLY A 144 -21.53 24.02 -28.14
N ASP A 145 -22.44 24.81 -27.54
CA ASP A 145 -22.43 26.27 -27.50
C ASP A 145 -21.98 26.84 -26.14
N TRP A 146 -21.35 26.03 -25.28
CA TRP A 146 -20.89 26.45 -23.96
C TRP A 146 -19.37 26.55 -23.85
N ALA A 147 -18.94 27.37 -22.89
CA ALA A 147 -17.61 27.42 -22.30
C ALA A 147 -17.76 27.29 -20.78
N VAL A 148 -16.76 26.71 -20.11
CA VAL A 148 -16.79 26.48 -18.66
C VAL A 148 -15.61 27.14 -17.98
N ILE A 149 -15.90 27.90 -16.93
CA ILE A 149 -14.91 28.33 -15.94
C ILE A 149 -15.10 27.46 -14.70
N PHE A 150 -14.15 26.60 -14.42
CA PHE A 150 -14.16 25.68 -13.29
C PHE A 150 -13.17 26.16 -12.23
N ARG A 151 -13.66 26.53 -11.06
CA ARG A 151 -12.81 26.91 -9.92
C ARG A 151 -13.03 25.95 -8.77
N ASP A 152 -12.00 25.19 -8.43
CA ASP A 152 -12.05 24.18 -7.37
C ASP A 152 -10.64 23.81 -6.88
N HIS A 153 -10.57 22.96 -5.87
CA HIS A 153 -9.34 22.30 -5.46
C HIS A 153 -8.82 21.37 -6.57
N PHE A 154 -7.53 21.49 -6.89
CA PHE A 154 -6.88 20.62 -7.87
C PHE A 154 -6.57 19.27 -7.24
N LEU A 155 -7.47 18.31 -7.49
CA LEU A 155 -7.48 16.95 -6.97
C LEU A 155 -7.74 15.98 -8.12
N GLU A 156 -7.43 14.70 -7.92
CA GLU A 156 -7.62 13.65 -8.94
C GLU A 156 -9.07 13.57 -9.45
N HIS A 157 -10.06 13.65 -8.56
CA HIS A 157 -11.48 13.70 -8.95
C HIS A 157 -11.87 14.96 -9.75
N SER A 158 -11.07 16.04 -9.70
CA SER A 158 -11.27 17.23 -10.52
C SER A 158 -10.81 16.97 -11.96
N VAL A 159 -9.78 16.14 -12.14
CA VAL A 159 -9.38 15.62 -13.45
C VAL A 159 -10.49 14.77 -14.05
N GLY A 160 -11.02 13.81 -13.29
CA GLY A 160 -12.15 12.98 -13.72
C GLY A 160 -13.37 13.81 -14.15
N PHE A 161 -13.70 14.87 -13.39
CA PHE A 161 -14.83 15.74 -13.72
C PHE A 161 -14.65 16.57 -15.00
N LEU A 162 -13.50 17.21 -15.21
CA LEU A 162 -13.27 17.99 -16.44
C LEU A 162 -13.18 17.08 -17.67
N MET A 163 -12.58 15.89 -17.54
CA MET A 163 -12.61 14.88 -18.61
C MET A 163 -14.04 14.44 -18.92
N ALA A 164 -14.93 14.35 -17.93
CA ALA A 164 -16.32 14.01 -18.14
C ALA A 164 -17.10 15.11 -18.87
N LEU A 165 -16.80 16.39 -18.63
CA LEU A 165 -17.34 17.50 -19.41
C LEU A 165 -16.86 17.44 -20.87
N GLU A 166 -15.57 17.19 -21.08
CA GLU A 166 -14.98 17.06 -22.41
C GLU A 166 -15.63 15.90 -23.20
N ARG A 167 -15.72 14.72 -22.59
CA ARG A 167 -16.39 13.55 -23.17
C ARG A 167 -17.90 13.76 -23.39
N SER A 168 -18.51 14.68 -22.64
CA SER A 168 -19.90 15.10 -22.83
C SER A 168 -20.05 16.19 -23.91
N GLY A 169 -19.01 16.51 -24.68
CA GLY A 169 -19.07 17.39 -25.84
C GLY A 169 -18.56 18.83 -25.64
N LEU A 170 -17.99 19.16 -24.46
CA LEU A 170 -17.37 20.47 -24.23
C LEU A 170 -15.96 20.53 -24.86
N PRO A 171 -15.66 21.43 -25.80
CA PRO A 171 -14.33 21.49 -26.40
C PRO A 171 -13.28 21.96 -25.38
N ALA A 172 -12.10 21.35 -25.42
CA ALA A 172 -11.04 21.55 -24.43
C ALA A 172 -10.55 23.00 -24.33
N GLU A 173 -10.49 23.72 -25.45
CA GLU A 173 -10.09 25.13 -25.51
C GLU A 173 -11.09 26.07 -24.83
N TRP A 174 -12.32 25.61 -24.59
CA TRP A 174 -13.39 26.31 -23.88
C TRP A 174 -13.53 25.85 -22.43
N ILE A 175 -12.44 25.36 -21.84
CA ILE A 175 -12.32 25.05 -20.41
C ILE A 175 -11.25 25.94 -19.79
N TYR A 176 -11.64 26.70 -18.75
CA TYR A 176 -10.72 27.45 -17.90
C TYR A 176 -10.77 26.91 -16.47
N ALA A 177 -9.73 26.17 -16.07
CA ALA A 177 -9.58 25.61 -14.73
C ALA A 177 -8.76 26.53 -13.82
N LEU A 178 -9.37 27.02 -12.74
CA LEU A 178 -8.76 27.90 -11.75
C LEU A 178 -8.49 27.13 -10.46
N ASP A 179 -7.23 27.06 -10.04
CA ASP A 179 -6.85 26.48 -8.75
C ASP A 179 -7.28 27.42 -7.62
N LYS A 180 -7.81 26.84 -6.54
CA LYS A 180 -8.20 27.54 -5.31
C LYS A 180 -7.02 27.78 -4.35
N GLY A 181 -5.84 27.21 -4.64
CA GLY A 181 -4.58 27.52 -3.97
C GLY A 181 -4.28 26.68 -2.73
N ASP A 182 -5.08 25.66 -2.45
CA ASP A 182 -4.75 24.68 -1.41
C ASP A 182 -3.57 23.82 -1.83
N ARG A 183 -2.71 23.46 -0.88
CA ARG A 183 -1.52 22.63 -1.14
C ARG A 183 -1.92 21.15 -1.19
N THR A 184 -2.57 20.70 -2.25
CA THR A 184 -2.95 19.27 -2.42
C THR A 184 -1.76 18.41 -2.89
N HIS A 185 -1.85 17.09 -2.74
CA HIS A 185 -0.73 16.17 -3.01
C HIS A 185 -0.30 16.18 -4.48
N ASN A 186 -1.26 16.00 -5.40
CA ASN A 186 -0.99 15.92 -6.83
C ASN A 186 -1.27 17.23 -7.59
N ARG A 187 -1.32 18.37 -6.90
CA ARG A 187 -1.69 19.67 -7.49
C ARG A 187 -0.97 19.98 -8.79
N ASP A 188 0.36 19.87 -8.77
CA ASP A 188 1.20 20.25 -9.91
C ASP A 188 1.00 19.26 -11.08
N ARG A 189 0.69 17.99 -10.79
CA ARG A 189 0.31 16.98 -11.80
C ARG A 189 -1.03 17.30 -12.44
N VAL A 190 -2.04 17.64 -11.64
CA VAL A 190 -3.36 18.05 -12.12
C VAL A 190 -3.22 19.28 -13.03
N TRP A 191 -2.46 20.28 -12.58
CA TRP A 191 -2.21 21.48 -13.36
C TRP A 191 -1.51 21.18 -14.68
N ALA A 192 -0.43 20.38 -14.66
CA ALA A 192 0.30 20.00 -15.87
C ALA A 192 -0.59 19.23 -16.84
N THR A 193 -1.43 18.34 -16.33
CA THR A 193 -2.39 17.55 -17.11
C THR A 193 -3.43 18.45 -17.78
N PHE A 194 -4.02 19.41 -17.07
CA PHE A 194 -4.97 20.36 -17.65
C PHE A 194 -4.36 21.18 -18.78
N ARG A 195 -3.12 21.66 -18.61
CA ARG A 195 -2.41 22.33 -19.71
C ARG A 195 -2.15 21.43 -20.90
N ALA A 196 -1.72 20.19 -20.66
CA ALA A 196 -1.46 19.22 -21.72
C ALA A 196 -2.72 18.87 -22.54
N ARG A 197 -3.89 18.93 -21.90
CA ARG A 197 -5.20 18.75 -22.58
C ARG A 197 -5.69 19.99 -23.33
N GLY A 198 -5.00 21.13 -23.22
CA GLY A 198 -5.38 22.38 -23.89
C GLY A 198 -6.27 23.30 -23.06
N TYR A 199 -6.48 23.02 -21.76
CA TYR A 199 -7.29 23.88 -20.90
C TYR A 199 -6.50 25.15 -20.54
N ARG A 200 -7.20 26.28 -20.41
CA ARG A 200 -6.61 27.44 -19.73
C ARG A 200 -6.50 27.14 -18.24
N THR A 201 -5.41 27.53 -17.61
CA THR A 201 -5.15 27.29 -16.18
C THR A 201 -4.53 28.51 -15.50
N ASP A 202 -5.03 28.85 -14.32
CA ASP A 202 -4.48 29.93 -13.47
C ASP A 202 -4.83 29.69 -11.99
N LEU A 203 -4.34 30.56 -11.09
CA LEU A 203 -4.59 30.51 -9.65
C LEU A 203 -5.56 31.63 -9.24
N LEU A 204 -6.68 31.27 -8.62
CA LEU A 204 -7.60 32.21 -7.96
C LEU A 204 -7.78 31.81 -6.50
N ASP A 205 -6.77 32.11 -5.67
CA ASP A 205 -6.75 31.75 -4.25
C ASP A 205 -7.78 32.55 -3.44
N ASN A 206 -8.39 31.91 -2.45
CA ASN A 206 -9.17 32.56 -1.41
C ASN A 206 -8.37 33.65 -0.65
N ALA A 207 -7.06 33.46 -0.46
CA ALA A 207 -6.18 34.42 0.21
C ALA A 207 -6.19 35.79 -0.50
N ALA A 208 -6.21 35.79 -1.83
CA ALA A 208 -6.22 37.01 -2.63
C ALA A 208 -7.48 37.88 -2.43
N ILE A 209 -8.55 37.30 -1.89
CA ILE A 209 -9.80 38.03 -1.60
C ILE A 209 -9.97 38.33 -0.12
N ASN A 210 -9.44 37.48 0.76
CA ASN A 210 -9.44 37.75 2.20
C ASN A 210 -8.46 38.89 2.54
N THR A 211 -7.38 39.05 1.77
CA THR A 211 -6.37 40.10 1.95
C THR A 211 -6.02 40.79 0.62
N PRO A 212 -6.95 41.54 -0.02
CA PRO A 212 -6.78 42.05 -1.39
C PRO A 212 -5.57 42.98 -1.58
N GLY A 213 -5.14 43.67 -0.52
CA GLY A 213 -4.00 44.59 -0.56
C GLY A 213 -2.66 43.90 -0.78
N GLU A 214 -2.49 42.65 -0.34
CA GLU A 214 -1.22 41.91 -0.45
C GLU A 214 -1.09 41.17 -1.80
N TYR A 215 -2.22 40.86 -2.45
CA TYR A 215 -2.29 40.04 -3.68
C TYR A 215 -2.89 40.80 -4.87
N SER A 216 -2.89 42.13 -4.84
CA SER A 216 -3.59 42.97 -5.82
C SER A 216 -3.17 42.72 -7.27
N ASN A 217 -1.88 42.50 -7.51
CA ASN A 217 -1.34 42.28 -8.86
C ASN A 217 -1.72 40.90 -9.42
N GLU A 218 -1.69 39.87 -8.57
CA GLU A 218 -2.10 38.51 -8.95
C GLU A 218 -3.59 38.46 -9.27
N LEU A 219 -4.40 39.06 -8.39
CA LEU A 219 -5.84 39.16 -8.59
C LEU A 219 -6.19 39.93 -9.87
N ALA A 220 -5.49 41.04 -10.16
CA ALA A 220 -5.69 41.80 -11.38
C ALA A 220 -5.35 40.99 -12.64
N ARG A 221 -4.23 40.24 -12.63
CA ARG A 221 -3.83 39.37 -13.74
C ARG A 221 -4.86 38.27 -13.99
N THR A 222 -5.29 37.56 -12.95
CA THR A 222 -6.24 36.46 -13.09
C THR A 222 -7.63 36.96 -13.47
N THR A 223 -8.06 38.12 -12.95
CA THR A 223 -9.31 38.77 -13.38
C THR A 223 -9.26 39.12 -14.88
N ALA A 224 -8.16 39.72 -15.35
CA ALA A 224 -7.99 40.01 -16.78
C ALA A 224 -8.04 38.74 -17.64
N GLY A 225 -7.42 37.64 -17.19
CA GLY A 225 -7.50 36.35 -17.89
C GLY A 225 -8.92 35.79 -17.97
N ILE A 226 -9.71 35.94 -16.90
CA ILE A 226 -11.12 35.52 -16.87
C ILE A 226 -11.94 36.39 -17.81
N ASP A 227 -11.74 37.72 -17.79
CA ASP A 227 -12.43 38.66 -18.67
C ASP A 227 -12.13 38.35 -20.15
N ASP A 228 -10.86 38.12 -20.48
CA ASP A 228 -10.43 37.75 -21.83
C ASP A 228 -11.06 36.42 -22.30
N PHE A 229 -11.26 35.47 -21.39
CA PHE A 229 -11.91 34.19 -21.69
C PHE A 229 -13.41 34.36 -21.95
N ILE A 230 -14.09 35.16 -21.13
CA ILE A 230 -15.51 35.49 -21.32
C ILE A 230 -15.71 36.23 -22.65
N ASP A 231 -14.85 37.21 -22.95
CA ASP A 231 -14.93 38.00 -24.18
C ASP A 231 -14.70 37.13 -25.43
N ALA A 232 -13.71 36.22 -25.38
CA ALA A 232 -13.48 35.25 -26.45
C ALA A 232 -14.67 34.30 -26.65
N ALA A 233 -15.25 33.78 -25.57
CA ALA A 233 -16.43 32.91 -25.63
C ALA A 233 -17.62 33.64 -26.27
N CYS A 234 -17.89 34.87 -25.82
CA CYS A 234 -18.95 35.70 -26.36
C CYS A 234 -18.75 36.02 -27.85
N ALA A 235 -17.51 36.28 -28.28
CA ALA A 235 -17.18 36.56 -29.68
C ALA A 235 -17.45 35.36 -30.60
N GLU A 236 -17.29 34.14 -30.08
CA GLU A 236 -17.58 32.87 -30.76
C GLU A 236 -19.05 32.42 -30.57
N GLY A 237 -19.90 33.28 -29.99
CA GLY A 237 -21.31 33.01 -29.77
C GLY A 237 -21.60 31.96 -28.68
N ARG A 238 -20.63 31.70 -27.80
CA ARG A 238 -20.75 30.73 -26.70
C ARG A 238 -21.24 31.38 -25.41
N ARG A 239 -21.98 30.59 -24.63
CA ARG A 239 -22.40 30.92 -23.26
C ARG A 239 -21.36 30.45 -22.26
N VAL A 240 -21.25 31.10 -21.11
CA VAL A 240 -20.27 30.78 -20.07
C VAL A 240 -20.96 30.22 -18.83
N LEU A 241 -20.59 29.01 -18.45
CA LEU A 241 -21.00 28.36 -17.20
C LEU A 241 -19.87 28.47 -16.16
N ALA A 242 -20.17 29.02 -14.98
CA ALA A 242 -19.26 28.99 -13.84
C ALA A 242 -19.54 27.77 -12.95
N VAL A 243 -18.56 26.92 -12.70
CA VAL A 243 -18.63 25.87 -11.67
C VAL A 243 -17.66 26.26 -10.56
N ASP A 244 -18.18 26.68 -9.41
CA ASP A 244 -17.42 27.45 -8.43
C ASP A 244 -17.49 26.85 -7.01
N ASP A 245 -16.31 26.56 -6.46
CA ASP A 245 -16.11 26.23 -5.05
C ASP A 245 -15.72 27.49 -4.26
N GLY A 246 -16.72 28.23 -3.78
CA GLY A 246 -16.52 29.39 -2.91
C GLY A 246 -17.19 30.69 -3.38
N GLY A 247 -17.95 30.66 -4.48
CA GLY A 247 -18.88 31.71 -4.89
C GLY A 247 -18.22 33.02 -5.27
N LEU A 248 -17.01 32.99 -5.82
CA LEU A 248 -16.29 34.17 -6.29
C LEU A 248 -16.66 34.54 -7.72
N LEU A 249 -16.74 33.56 -8.61
CA LEU A 249 -17.13 33.72 -10.01
C LEU A 249 -18.60 34.14 -10.09
N ALA A 250 -19.48 33.40 -9.41
CA ALA A 250 -20.91 33.71 -9.38
C ALA A 250 -21.18 35.11 -8.79
N ARG A 251 -20.50 35.46 -7.69
CA ARG A 251 -20.61 36.79 -7.08
C ARG A 251 -20.09 37.91 -7.98
N GLY A 252 -18.94 37.70 -8.61
CA GLY A 252 -18.27 38.70 -9.44
C GLY A 252 -19.01 38.94 -10.76
N TYR A 253 -19.29 37.86 -11.48
CA TYR A 253 -19.78 37.88 -12.86
C TYR A 253 -21.30 37.62 -13.00
N GLY A 254 -21.96 37.14 -11.93
CA GLY A 254 -23.41 36.89 -11.92
C GLY A 254 -24.25 38.02 -11.30
N SER A 255 -23.61 39.09 -10.82
CA SER A 255 -24.29 40.24 -10.21
C SER A 255 -24.72 41.27 -11.25
N SER A 256 -25.73 42.08 -10.94
CA SER A 256 -26.23 43.14 -11.84
C SER A 256 -25.21 44.22 -12.20
N ASN A 257 -24.15 44.36 -11.39
CA ASN A 257 -23.13 45.39 -11.54
C ASN A 257 -21.86 44.87 -12.21
N ALA A 258 -21.86 43.61 -12.67
CA ALA A 258 -20.70 43.02 -13.31
C ALA A 258 -20.44 43.69 -14.68
N VAL A 259 -19.17 43.92 -15.00
CA VAL A 259 -18.77 44.48 -16.30
C VAL A 259 -18.85 43.42 -17.41
N ARG A 260 -18.61 42.17 -17.02
CA ARG A 260 -18.76 40.96 -17.82
C ARG A 260 -19.64 39.98 -17.09
N HIS A 261 -20.38 39.19 -17.84
CA HIS A 261 -21.32 38.25 -17.27
C HIS A 261 -21.00 36.83 -17.70
N VAL A 262 -21.10 35.92 -16.75
CA VAL A 262 -21.35 34.51 -17.05
C VAL A 262 -22.86 34.32 -17.22
N ASP A 263 -23.29 33.27 -17.91
CA ASP A 263 -24.71 33.03 -18.19
C ASP A 263 -25.40 32.25 -17.07
N ALA A 264 -24.65 31.39 -16.38
CA ALA A 264 -25.17 30.54 -15.31
C ALA A 264 -24.05 30.09 -14.37
N ALA A 265 -24.40 29.65 -13.17
CA ALA A 265 -23.43 29.11 -12.23
C ALA A 265 -23.90 27.89 -11.44
N LEU A 266 -22.96 27.04 -11.02
CA LEU A 266 -23.13 25.98 -10.02
C LEU A 266 -22.26 26.36 -8.81
N GLU A 267 -22.87 26.56 -7.64
CA GLU A 267 -22.14 26.79 -6.39
C GLU A 267 -21.99 25.49 -5.59
N LEU A 268 -20.74 25.14 -5.29
CA LEU A 268 -20.38 23.86 -4.66
C LEU A 268 -20.31 23.93 -3.12
N THR A 269 -20.25 25.12 -2.51
CA THR A 269 -20.05 25.30 -1.07
C THR A 269 -21.05 26.23 -0.37
N VAL A 270 -21.30 25.95 0.92
CA VAL A 270 -22.15 26.80 1.75
C VAL A 270 -21.53 28.18 1.96
N SER A 271 -20.20 28.27 2.05
CA SER A 271 -19.50 29.54 2.17
C SER A 271 -19.64 30.40 0.90
N GLY A 272 -19.63 29.80 -0.28
CA GLY A 272 -19.90 30.52 -1.52
C GLY A 272 -21.35 31.01 -1.62
N LEU A 273 -22.33 30.21 -1.19
CA LEU A 273 -23.72 30.69 -1.09
C LEU A 273 -23.87 31.90 -0.16
N LYS A 274 -23.17 31.91 0.98
CA LYS A 274 -23.15 33.07 1.89
C LYS A 274 -22.62 34.32 1.17
N ARG A 275 -21.55 34.18 0.37
CA ARG A 275 -20.98 35.29 -0.41
C ARG A 275 -21.91 35.77 -1.52
N ILE A 276 -22.55 34.85 -2.23
CA ILE A 276 -23.55 35.16 -3.26
C ILE A 276 -24.73 35.91 -2.65
N HIS A 277 -25.26 35.42 -1.54
CA HIS A 277 -26.37 36.08 -0.83
C HIS A 277 -25.99 37.48 -0.32
N ALA A 278 -24.78 37.64 0.22
CA ALA A 278 -24.29 38.93 0.69
C ALA A 278 -24.09 39.97 -0.44
N ALA A 279 -23.87 39.53 -1.67
CA ALA A 279 -23.73 40.41 -2.83
C ALA A 279 -25.08 40.90 -3.42
N GLY A 280 -26.21 40.39 -2.91
CA GLY A 280 -27.54 40.77 -3.37
C GLY A 280 -28.10 39.88 -4.47
N PRO A 281 -29.20 40.29 -5.14
CA PRO A 281 -29.85 39.48 -6.16
C PRO A 281 -28.94 39.20 -7.36
N MET A 282 -28.80 37.93 -7.72
CA MET A 282 -28.09 37.52 -8.94
C MET A 282 -28.97 37.74 -10.16
N THR A 283 -28.37 38.12 -11.29
CA THR A 283 -29.06 38.26 -12.58
C THR A 283 -29.03 36.98 -13.41
N ILE A 284 -28.36 35.95 -12.90
CA ILE A 284 -28.19 34.64 -13.53
C ILE A 284 -28.82 33.56 -12.66
N PRO A 285 -29.22 32.42 -13.24
CA PRO A 285 -29.55 31.24 -12.46
C PRO A 285 -28.30 30.63 -11.82
N VAL A 286 -28.39 30.32 -10.52
CA VAL A 286 -27.34 29.67 -9.74
C VAL A 286 -27.87 28.37 -9.15
N PHE A 287 -27.34 27.23 -9.57
CA PHE A 287 -27.67 25.93 -9.01
C PHE A 287 -26.90 25.69 -7.71
N ASN A 288 -27.64 25.36 -6.64
CA ASN A 288 -27.10 25.12 -5.31
C ASN A 288 -26.76 23.64 -5.12
N LEU A 289 -25.53 23.26 -5.47
CA LEU A 289 -25.01 21.91 -5.21
C LEU A 289 -24.60 21.74 -3.74
N ALA A 290 -24.16 22.83 -3.09
CA ALA A 290 -23.69 22.84 -1.71
C ALA A 290 -24.68 22.26 -0.69
N ARG A 291 -26.00 22.48 -0.90
CA ARG A 291 -27.07 21.99 -0.02
C ARG A 291 -27.91 20.88 -0.65
N SER A 292 -27.50 20.36 -1.81
CA SER A 292 -28.19 19.25 -2.47
C SER A 292 -28.27 18.02 -1.55
N GLN A 293 -29.26 17.16 -1.82
CA GLN A 293 -29.41 15.91 -1.09
C GLN A 293 -28.17 15.03 -1.25
N VAL A 294 -27.61 14.93 -2.47
CA VAL A 294 -26.39 14.15 -2.73
C VAL A 294 -25.21 14.64 -1.88
N LYS A 295 -24.97 15.96 -1.82
CA LYS A 295 -23.88 16.51 -1.01
C LYS A 295 -24.08 16.21 0.48
N THR A 296 -25.31 16.32 0.97
CA THR A 296 -25.66 16.13 2.38
C THR A 296 -25.59 14.67 2.82
N LEU A 297 -26.14 13.77 2.00
CA LEU A 297 -26.24 12.34 2.28
C LEU A 297 -24.94 11.60 2.00
N LEU A 298 -24.29 11.87 0.86
CA LEU A 298 -23.15 11.10 0.36
C LEU A 298 -21.83 11.88 0.48
N GLY A 299 -21.84 13.18 0.20
CA GLY A 299 -20.60 13.99 0.19
C GLY A 299 -20.03 14.34 1.56
N TYR A 300 -20.84 14.85 2.50
CA TYR A 300 -20.36 15.27 3.83
C TYR A 300 -19.81 14.15 4.72
N PRO A 301 -20.35 12.91 4.70
CA PRO A 301 -19.69 11.78 5.37
C PRO A 301 -18.26 11.55 4.89
N GLU A 302 -18.04 11.58 3.57
CA GLU A 302 -16.72 11.40 2.95
C GLU A 302 -15.76 12.56 3.24
N ILE A 303 -16.28 13.80 3.28
CA ILE A 303 -15.50 14.97 3.74
C ILE A 303 -15.07 14.76 5.20
N ALA A 304 -15.99 14.37 6.08
CA ALA A 304 -15.70 14.15 7.49
C ALA A 304 -14.67 13.03 7.72
N ASP A 305 -14.79 11.91 6.99
CA ASP A 305 -13.77 10.85 6.99
C ASP A 305 -12.41 11.40 6.56
N SER A 306 -12.35 12.14 5.45
CA SER A 306 -11.09 12.73 4.96
C SER A 306 -10.42 13.63 6.01
N CYS A 307 -11.21 14.41 6.76
CA CYS A 307 -10.71 15.24 7.87
C CYS A 307 -10.10 14.39 8.98
N VAL A 308 -10.79 13.34 9.44
CA VAL A 308 -10.32 12.48 10.54
C VAL A 308 -9.12 11.63 10.13
N ARG A 309 -9.13 11.08 8.91
CA ARG A 309 -8.01 10.31 8.36
C ARG A 309 -6.77 11.18 8.18
N ARG A 310 -6.91 12.39 7.62
CA ARG A 310 -5.78 13.31 7.46
C ARG A 310 -5.26 13.81 8.80
N LEU A 311 -6.14 14.15 9.74
CA LEU A 311 -5.77 14.52 11.11
C LEU A 311 -4.86 13.47 11.76
N ARG A 312 -5.23 12.18 11.67
CA ARG A 312 -4.40 11.09 12.21
C ARG A 312 -3.08 10.90 11.46
N ALA A 313 -3.07 11.15 10.15
CA ALA A 313 -1.86 11.05 9.34
C ALA A 313 -0.85 12.18 9.61
N LEU A 314 -1.33 13.39 9.95
CA LEU A 314 -0.48 14.55 10.23
C LEU A 314 0.22 14.47 11.59
N ILE A 315 -0.38 13.78 12.57
CA ILE A 315 0.17 13.63 13.92
C ILE A 315 0.18 12.15 14.38
N PRO A 316 0.96 11.28 13.68
CA PRO A 316 0.92 9.83 13.87
C PRO A 316 1.52 9.37 15.21
N ASP A 317 2.37 10.20 15.83
CA ASP A 317 3.00 9.95 17.13
C ASP A 317 2.10 10.28 18.33
N THR A 318 0.92 10.86 18.08
CA THR A 318 0.03 11.38 19.12
C THR A 318 -1.05 10.36 19.48
N LYS A 319 -1.23 10.07 20.78
CA LYS A 319 -2.37 9.27 21.27
C LYS A 319 -3.67 10.08 21.18
N PHE A 320 -4.73 9.48 20.61
CA PHE A 320 -6.08 10.07 20.53
C PHE A 320 -7.06 9.43 21.52
N MET A 321 -7.13 8.10 21.53
CA MET A 321 -8.10 7.34 22.32
C MET A 321 -8.05 7.69 23.81
N GLY A 322 -9.23 7.98 24.38
CA GLY A 322 -9.41 8.36 25.79
C GLY A 322 -9.08 9.83 26.12
N ARG A 323 -8.51 10.60 25.18
CA ARG A 323 -8.18 12.01 25.39
C ARG A 323 -9.31 12.93 24.96
N THR A 324 -9.29 14.15 25.50
CA THR A 324 -10.31 15.15 25.22
C THR A 324 -9.93 16.07 24.05
N ILE A 325 -10.88 16.25 23.13
CA ILE A 325 -10.82 17.12 21.96
C ILE A 325 -11.92 18.17 22.12
N VAL A 326 -11.61 19.43 21.86
CA VAL A 326 -12.61 20.49 21.77
C VAL A 326 -12.93 20.72 20.29
N LEU A 327 -14.20 20.58 19.91
CA LEU A 327 -14.70 20.87 18.57
C LEU A 327 -15.50 22.16 18.61
N ILE A 328 -15.12 23.15 17.79
CA ILE A 328 -15.79 24.44 17.66
C ILE A 328 -16.59 24.43 16.36
N GLY A 329 -17.92 24.48 16.47
CA GLY A 329 -18.87 24.35 15.38
C GLY A 329 -19.41 22.93 15.24
N TYR A 330 -20.72 22.76 15.46
CA TYR A 330 -21.42 21.47 15.38
C TYR A 330 -22.48 21.45 14.27
N GLY A 331 -22.22 22.18 13.18
CA GLY A 331 -23.01 22.12 11.94
C GLY A 331 -22.84 20.80 11.18
N THR A 332 -23.19 20.79 9.89
CA THR A 332 -23.22 19.58 9.05
C THR A 332 -21.93 18.76 9.07
N LEU A 333 -20.77 19.42 8.95
CA LEU A 333 -19.46 18.77 8.99
C LEU A 333 -19.04 18.45 10.43
N GLY A 334 -19.15 19.44 11.34
CA GLY A 334 -18.73 19.30 12.73
C GLY A 334 -19.38 18.12 13.44
N SER A 335 -20.70 17.93 13.28
CA SER A 335 -21.42 16.82 13.92
C SER A 335 -20.95 15.44 13.45
N ARG A 336 -20.59 15.30 12.16
CA ARG A 336 -20.04 14.06 11.60
C ARG A 336 -18.62 13.79 12.09
N VAL A 337 -17.79 14.83 12.18
CA VAL A 337 -16.42 14.72 12.73
C VAL A 337 -16.45 14.38 14.21
N ALA A 338 -17.34 15.00 14.99
CA ALA A 338 -17.57 14.66 16.40
C ALA A 338 -17.94 13.19 16.56
N HIS A 339 -18.88 12.71 15.73
CA HIS A 339 -19.31 11.32 15.73
C HIS A 339 -18.15 10.38 15.40
N ALA A 340 -17.41 10.63 14.33
CA ALA A 340 -16.27 9.80 13.94
C ALA A 340 -15.18 9.75 15.02
N LEU A 341 -14.83 10.88 15.63
CA LEU A 341 -13.84 10.93 16.71
C LEU A 341 -14.32 10.22 17.98
N ARG A 342 -15.62 10.32 18.31
CA ARG A 342 -16.20 9.56 19.44
C ARG A 342 -16.19 8.06 19.17
N SER A 343 -16.51 7.64 17.95
CA SER A 343 -16.45 6.23 17.52
C SER A 343 -15.02 5.69 17.55
N LEU A 344 -14.01 6.54 17.33
CA LEU A 344 -12.60 6.20 17.56
C LEU A 344 -12.21 6.11 19.05
N GLY A 345 -13.10 6.43 19.99
CA GLY A 345 -12.84 6.42 21.43
C GLY A 345 -12.28 7.73 21.99
N CYS A 346 -12.37 8.85 21.27
CA CYS A 346 -12.02 10.17 21.80
C CYS A 346 -13.18 10.73 22.65
N ARG A 347 -12.84 11.61 23.60
CA ARG A 347 -13.83 12.40 24.34
C ARG A 347 -14.00 13.74 23.63
N VAL A 348 -15.14 14.00 23.01
CA VAL A 348 -15.38 15.24 22.28
C VAL A 348 -16.25 16.17 23.11
N GLU A 349 -15.75 17.39 23.36
CA GLU A 349 -16.53 18.50 23.91
C GLU A 349 -16.84 19.48 22.79
N VAL A 350 -18.09 19.94 22.73
CA VAL A 350 -18.61 20.76 21.63
C VAL A 350 -18.82 22.20 22.08
N VAL A 351 -18.35 23.14 21.28
CA VAL A 351 -18.59 24.58 21.43
C VAL A 351 -19.33 25.07 20.20
N ASP A 352 -20.44 25.77 20.40
CA ASP A 352 -21.17 26.43 19.32
C ASP A 352 -21.87 27.68 19.85
N ALA A 353 -22.08 28.69 18.99
CA ALA A 353 -22.79 29.90 19.35
C ALA A 353 -24.32 29.73 19.20
N ASP A 354 -24.75 28.83 18.31
CA ASP A 354 -26.16 28.56 18.04
C ASP A 354 -26.76 27.60 19.08
N LEU A 355 -27.77 28.09 19.80
CA LEU A 355 -28.36 27.36 20.92
C LEU A 355 -29.10 26.07 20.49
N PRO A 356 -29.93 26.06 19.43
CA PRO A 356 -30.48 24.82 18.89
C PRO A 356 -29.42 23.77 18.52
N THR A 357 -28.33 24.18 17.86
CA THR A 357 -27.21 23.31 17.51
C THR A 357 -26.53 22.73 18.76
N LEU A 358 -26.31 23.54 19.79
CA LEU A 358 -25.79 23.07 21.08
C LEU A 358 -26.71 22.07 21.78
N ILE A 359 -28.02 22.34 21.82
CA ILE A 359 -29.00 21.43 22.42
C ILE A 359 -28.95 20.08 21.68
N THR A 360 -28.87 20.11 20.34
CA THR A 360 -28.73 18.91 19.51
C THR A 360 -27.45 18.13 19.83
N ALA A 361 -26.33 18.81 20.05
CA ALA A 361 -25.09 18.18 20.48
C ALA A 361 -25.20 17.56 21.89
N ALA A 362 -25.87 18.25 22.82
CA ALA A 362 -26.07 17.75 24.18
C ALA A 362 -26.93 16.49 24.21
N GLU A 363 -28.06 16.48 23.48
CA GLU A 363 -28.95 15.32 23.33
C GLU A 363 -28.25 14.14 22.62
N ALA A 364 -27.29 14.42 21.73
CA ALA A 364 -26.45 13.39 21.13
C ALA A 364 -25.39 12.81 22.09
N GLY A 365 -25.28 13.32 23.32
CA GLY A 365 -24.41 12.82 24.39
C GLY A 365 -23.03 13.49 24.46
N TYR A 366 -22.86 14.67 23.87
CA TYR A 366 -21.63 15.45 24.00
C TYR A 366 -21.72 16.43 25.18
N VAL A 367 -20.59 16.67 25.85
CA VAL A 367 -20.47 17.81 26.76
C VAL A 367 -20.42 19.08 25.92
N THR A 368 -21.26 20.06 26.24
CA THR A 368 -21.44 21.28 25.45
C THR A 368 -21.12 22.55 26.22
N HIS A 369 -20.60 23.55 25.51
CA HIS A 369 -20.23 24.85 26.07
C HIS A 369 -20.68 25.98 25.16
N ARG A 370 -21.04 27.14 25.75
CA ARG A 370 -21.42 28.34 24.97
C ARG A 370 -20.21 29.10 24.43
N THR A 371 -19.05 28.95 25.06
CA THR A 371 -17.81 29.64 24.65
C THR A 371 -16.61 28.72 24.80
N VAL A 372 -15.53 29.00 24.05
CA VAL A 372 -14.29 28.22 24.14
C VAL A 372 -13.65 28.39 25.51
N VAL A 373 -13.72 29.59 26.10
CA VAL A 373 -13.24 29.85 27.46
C VAL A 373 -13.91 28.93 28.49
N GLN A 374 -15.20 28.62 28.35
CA GLN A 374 -15.88 27.68 29.25
C GLN A 374 -15.30 26.26 29.12
N ALA A 375 -15.12 25.79 27.88
CA ALA A 375 -14.52 24.48 27.61
C ALA A 375 -13.08 24.36 28.14
N LEU A 376 -12.26 25.40 27.96
CA LEU A 376 -10.87 25.43 28.43
C LEU A 376 -10.75 25.52 29.97
N ARG A 377 -11.81 25.92 30.68
CA ARG A 377 -11.84 25.89 32.16
C ARG A 377 -12.12 24.50 32.71
N SER A 378 -12.94 23.70 32.03
CA SER A 378 -13.31 22.35 32.46
C SER A 378 -12.32 21.28 32.00
N THR A 379 -11.62 21.53 30.89
CA THR A 379 -10.79 20.53 30.21
C THR A 379 -9.50 21.18 29.69
N ARG A 380 -8.42 20.40 29.67
CA ARG A 380 -7.19 20.72 28.93
C ARG A 380 -7.14 19.88 27.65
N PRO A 381 -7.65 20.40 26.51
CA PRO A 381 -7.64 19.62 25.28
C PRO A 381 -6.22 19.51 24.73
N PHE A 382 -5.91 18.38 24.10
CA PHE A 382 -4.68 18.27 23.31
C PHE A 382 -4.87 18.75 21.88
N LEU A 383 -6.12 18.81 21.44
CA LEU A 383 -6.53 19.13 20.08
C LEU A 383 -7.79 20.00 20.13
N VAL A 384 -7.75 21.10 19.39
CA VAL A 384 -8.90 21.96 19.11
C VAL A 384 -9.18 21.91 17.61
N ILE A 385 -10.42 21.56 17.24
CA ILE A 385 -10.85 21.46 15.85
C ILE A 385 -11.80 22.63 15.56
N GLY A 386 -11.53 23.38 14.50
CA GLY A 386 -12.44 24.38 13.98
C GLY A 386 -13.28 23.81 12.85
N ALA A 387 -14.60 23.98 12.90
CA ALA A 387 -15.56 23.53 11.89
C ALA A 387 -16.67 24.57 11.67
N THR A 388 -16.35 25.85 11.86
CA THR A 388 -17.32 26.96 11.86
C THR A 388 -17.50 27.56 10.47
N GLY A 389 -16.45 27.51 9.65
CA GLY A 389 -16.39 28.25 8.37
C GLY A 389 -16.22 29.77 8.55
N GLU A 390 -16.07 30.24 9.78
CA GLU A 390 -15.80 31.62 10.19
C GLU A 390 -14.61 31.63 11.17
N THR A 391 -14.37 32.72 11.90
CA THR A 391 -13.31 32.75 12.92
C THR A 391 -13.74 31.97 14.17
N ALA A 392 -13.03 30.90 14.51
CA ALA A 392 -13.38 29.98 15.60
C ALA A 392 -12.79 30.38 16.96
N LEU A 393 -11.72 31.18 16.99
CA LEU A 393 -11.07 31.67 18.22
C LEU A 393 -10.89 33.18 18.18
N SER A 394 -11.14 33.85 19.30
CA SER A 394 -10.71 35.24 19.54
C SER A 394 -9.27 35.31 20.08
N HIS A 395 -8.65 36.50 20.01
CA HIS A 395 -7.34 36.77 20.63
C HIS A 395 -7.28 36.32 22.10
N SER A 396 -8.32 36.61 22.88
CA SER A 396 -8.38 36.24 24.31
C SER A 396 -8.49 34.72 24.55
N GLU A 397 -9.06 33.98 23.60
CA GLU A 397 -9.16 32.52 23.67
C GLU A 397 -7.87 31.85 23.22
N ILE A 398 -7.16 32.43 22.25
CA ILE A 398 -5.81 32.01 21.86
C ILE A 398 -4.87 32.09 23.06
N ASP A 399 -4.91 33.18 23.82
CA ASP A 399 -4.12 33.37 25.05
C ASP A 399 -4.45 32.38 26.19
N ALA A 400 -5.54 31.64 26.08
CA ALA A 400 -6.00 30.65 27.05
C ALA A 400 -5.72 29.20 26.61
N LEU A 401 -5.20 29.01 25.40
CA LEU A 401 -4.89 27.68 24.88
C LEU A 401 -3.80 26.99 25.73
N PRO A 402 -3.91 25.65 25.93
CA PRO A 402 -2.86 24.92 26.64
C PRO A 402 -1.59 24.84 25.80
N ASP A 403 -0.44 24.75 26.49
CA ASP A 403 0.84 24.52 25.84
C ASP A 403 0.88 23.16 25.11
N GLY A 404 1.46 23.16 23.92
CA GLY A 404 1.57 22.00 23.04
C GLY A 404 0.27 21.60 22.34
N VAL A 405 -0.75 22.45 22.32
CA VAL A 405 -2.04 22.13 21.68
C VAL A 405 -1.92 22.04 20.16
N TYR A 406 -2.63 21.09 19.56
CA TYR A 406 -2.85 21.04 18.12
C TYR A 406 -4.11 21.83 17.74
N LEU A 407 -4.02 22.61 16.67
CA LEU A 407 -5.14 23.36 16.09
C LEU A 407 -5.42 22.81 14.69
N ALA A 408 -6.60 22.22 14.49
CA ALA A 408 -7.01 21.54 13.26
C ALA A 408 -8.15 22.29 12.55
N PRO A 409 -7.84 23.19 11.60
CA PRO A 409 -8.84 23.88 10.79
C PRO A 409 -9.51 22.91 9.80
N LEU A 410 -10.84 22.84 9.80
CA LEU A 410 -11.62 22.14 8.75
C LEU A 410 -12.14 23.11 7.68
N ALA A 411 -12.00 24.41 7.90
CA ALA A 411 -12.21 25.46 6.92
C ALA A 411 -11.14 26.55 7.06
N THR A 412 -10.83 27.21 5.94
CA THR A 412 -9.76 28.23 5.86
C THR A 412 -9.91 29.38 6.86
N ARG A 413 -11.12 29.69 7.32
CA ARG A 413 -11.37 30.82 8.24
C ARG A 413 -11.24 30.47 9.72
N ASP A 414 -11.28 29.19 10.08
CA ASP A 414 -11.41 28.77 11.49
C ASP A 414 -10.35 29.39 12.39
N PHE A 415 -9.10 29.45 11.94
CA PHE A 415 -7.99 30.02 12.72
C PHE A 415 -7.29 31.18 12.00
N ALA A 416 -8.03 31.96 11.20
CA ALA A 416 -7.46 33.04 10.39
C ALA A 416 -6.66 34.08 11.20
N LEU A 417 -7.03 34.36 12.45
CA LEU A 417 -6.30 35.29 13.34
C LEU A 417 -4.85 34.86 13.61
N LEU A 418 -4.54 33.57 13.53
CA LEU A 418 -3.17 33.07 13.69
C LEU A 418 -2.28 33.35 12.48
N GLY A 419 -2.87 33.85 11.39
CA GLY A 419 -2.19 34.39 10.22
C GLY A 419 -1.87 35.89 10.32
N GLU A 420 -2.13 36.54 11.45
CA GLU A 420 -1.85 37.96 11.70
C GLU A 420 -0.66 38.15 12.67
N SER A 421 -0.05 39.35 12.70
CA SER A 421 0.97 39.69 13.71
C SER A 421 0.33 39.74 15.12
N PRO A 422 0.99 39.24 16.20
CA PRO A 422 2.39 38.81 16.29
C PRO A 422 2.65 37.33 15.98
N TYR A 423 1.62 36.55 15.64
CA TYR A 423 1.75 35.09 15.51
C TYR A 423 2.60 34.68 14.30
N VAL A 424 2.53 35.45 13.21
CA VAL A 424 3.32 35.20 11.99
C VAL A 424 4.82 35.38 12.21
N GLU A 425 5.22 36.35 13.03
CA GLU A 425 6.64 36.69 13.27
C GLU A 425 7.35 35.62 14.10
N SER A 426 6.59 34.74 14.74
CA SER A 426 7.09 33.72 15.66
C SER A 426 6.79 32.29 15.21
N ARG A 427 6.47 32.09 13.92
CA ARG A 427 6.14 30.76 13.39
C ARG A 427 7.36 30.01 12.86
N THR A 428 7.38 28.69 13.06
CA THR A 428 8.36 27.78 12.45
C THR A 428 7.62 26.71 11.67
N ASP A 429 8.01 26.49 10.41
CA ASP A 429 7.42 25.43 9.59
C ASP A 429 7.80 24.04 10.12
N ILE A 430 6.80 23.15 10.17
CA ILE A 430 6.99 21.72 10.43
C ILE A 430 6.68 20.99 9.13
N PRO A 431 7.72 20.54 8.39
CA PRO A 431 7.54 19.85 7.11
C PRO A 431 6.54 18.69 7.20
N GLY A 432 5.59 18.64 6.27
CA GLY A 432 4.56 17.60 6.22
C GLY A 432 3.42 17.73 7.24
N VAL A 433 3.47 18.70 8.16
CA VAL A 433 2.50 18.81 9.27
C VAL A 433 1.76 20.16 9.28
N GLY A 434 2.48 21.26 9.25
CA GLY A 434 1.90 22.59 9.46
C GLY A 434 2.91 23.61 9.99
N GLN A 435 2.49 24.46 10.92
CA GLN A 435 3.33 25.50 11.53
C GLN A 435 3.26 25.45 13.06
N ARG A 436 4.41 25.58 13.71
CA ARG A 436 4.48 25.85 15.16
C ARG A 436 4.40 27.35 15.41
N LEU A 437 3.55 27.77 16.33
CA LEU A 437 3.36 29.15 16.74
C LEU A 437 3.81 29.32 18.20
N HIS A 438 4.53 30.41 18.48
CA HIS A 438 4.78 30.84 19.85
C HIS A 438 3.71 31.86 20.26
N LEU A 439 2.92 31.52 21.28
CA LEU A 439 1.84 32.35 21.79
C LEU A 439 2.39 33.43 22.76
N PRO A 440 1.71 34.58 22.91
CA PRO A 440 2.21 35.73 23.67
C PRO A 440 2.58 35.45 25.13
N ARG A 441 1.98 34.43 25.75
CA ARG A 441 2.24 34.03 27.14
C ARG A 441 3.28 32.91 27.28
N GLY A 442 4.03 32.61 26.22
CA GLY A 442 5.13 31.63 26.21
C GLY A 442 4.70 30.19 25.93
N GLN A 443 3.42 29.92 25.67
CA GLN A 443 2.95 28.61 25.21
C GLN A 443 3.31 28.40 23.74
N SER A 444 3.31 27.15 23.31
CA SER A 444 3.39 26.75 21.92
C SER A 444 2.09 26.12 21.44
N ALA A 445 1.72 26.38 20.19
CA ALA A 445 0.61 25.70 19.50
C ALA A 445 1.09 25.20 18.14
N THR A 446 0.57 24.06 17.68
CA THR A 446 0.84 23.54 16.34
C THR A 446 -0.40 23.68 15.47
N LEU A 447 -0.36 24.59 14.50
CA LEU A 447 -1.41 24.83 13.53
C LEU A 447 -1.25 23.88 12.34
N LEU A 448 -2.15 22.90 12.24
CA LEU A 448 -2.10 21.87 11.20
C LEU A 448 -2.49 22.45 9.84
N GLY A 449 -1.84 21.97 8.78
CA GLY A 449 -2.14 22.36 7.40
C GLY A 449 -1.96 23.85 7.11
N ASN A 450 -1.08 24.53 7.85
CA ASN A 450 -0.79 25.97 7.73
C ASN A 450 -2.02 26.88 7.90
N GLY A 451 -3.04 26.43 8.66
CA GLY A 451 -4.24 27.23 8.91
C GLY A 451 -5.33 27.13 7.84
N ARG A 452 -5.04 26.47 6.71
CA ARG A 452 -6.04 26.16 5.66
C ARG A 452 -6.80 24.88 5.98
N SER A 453 -7.74 24.47 5.13
CA SER A 453 -8.48 23.22 5.34
C SER A 453 -7.52 22.02 5.38
N MET A 454 -7.31 21.49 6.57
CA MET A 454 -6.24 20.54 6.87
C MET A 454 -6.36 19.23 6.08
N ASN A 455 -7.57 18.79 5.74
CA ASN A 455 -7.82 17.58 4.98
C ASN A 455 -7.22 17.61 3.56
N LEU A 456 -7.00 18.81 3.00
CA LEU A 456 -6.42 19.04 1.69
C LEU A 456 -4.90 19.25 1.72
N PHE A 457 -4.33 19.52 2.89
CA PHE A 457 -2.91 19.82 3.01
C PHE A 457 -2.07 18.58 2.72
N GLU A 458 -1.27 18.63 1.67
CA GLU A 458 -0.39 17.58 1.11
C GLU A 458 -1.07 16.21 1.02
N ALA A 459 -2.37 16.22 0.70
CA ALA A 459 -3.18 15.02 0.56
C ALA A 459 -4.18 15.21 -0.58
N ASP A 460 -4.54 14.11 -1.23
CA ASP A 460 -5.65 14.07 -2.20
C ASP A 460 -7.03 13.89 -1.51
N SER A 461 -7.13 14.32 -0.24
CA SER A 461 -8.34 14.41 0.60
C SER A 461 -9.34 13.27 0.44
N ILE A 462 -10.37 13.44 -0.41
CA ILE A 462 -11.50 12.51 -0.56
C ILE A 462 -11.17 11.51 -1.68
N PRO A 463 -11.29 10.19 -1.44
CA PRO A 463 -11.10 9.20 -2.49
C PRO A 463 -12.04 9.43 -3.68
N ASN A 464 -11.61 9.09 -4.90
CA ASN A 464 -12.42 9.29 -6.11
C ASN A 464 -13.81 8.64 -5.99
N GLN A 465 -13.91 7.39 -5.51
CA GLN A 465 -15.19 6.70 -5.28
C GLN A 465 -16.07 7.40 -4.24
N GLY A 466 -15.47 8.00 -3.20
CA GLY A 466 -16.21 8.76 -2.19
C GLY A 466 -16.79 10.07 -2.73
N TYR A 467 -16.15 10.68 -3.74
CA TYR A 467 -16.62 11.93 -4.35
C TYR A 467 -17.36 11.75 -5.68
N ASP A 468 -17.37 10.53 -6.21
CA ASP A 468 -17.92 10.15 -7.51
C ASP A 468 -19.38 10.60 -7.69
N ALA A 469 -20.26 10.21 -6.77
CA ALA A 469 -21.68 10.59 -6.81
C ALA A 469 -21.88 12.11 -6.81
N TYR A 470 -21.05 12.87 -6.07
CA TYR A 470 -21.16 14.32 -6.05
C TYR A 470 -20.69 14.95 -7.37
N ARG A 471 -19.63 14.43 -7.99
CA ARG A 471 -19.21 14.88 -9.34
C ARG A 471 -20.21 14.49 -10.42
N ALA A 472 -20.80 13.29 -10.34
CA ALA A 472 -21.90 12.87 -11.21
C ALA A 472 -23.11 13.82 -11.08
N ALA A 473 -23.53 14.15 -9.86
CA ALA A 473 -24.58 15.13 -9.61
C ALA A 473 -24.23 16.51 -10.17
N THR A 474 -22.98 16.94 -10.06
CA THR A 474 -22.50 18.21 -10.63
C THR A 474 -22.63 18.21 -12.15
N LEU A 475 -22.25 17.11 -12.82
CA LEU A 475 -22.38 16.97 -14.28
C LEU A 475 -23.86 16.97 -14.71
N ILE A 476 -24.71 16.21 -14.01
CA ILE A 476 -26.16 16.16 -14.28
C ILE A 476 -26.79 17.55 -14.12
N ALA A 477 -26.46 18.25 -13.04
CA ALA A 477 -26.94 19.59 -12.77
C ALA A 477 -26.46 20.59 -13.84
N ALA A 478 -25.20 20.50 -14.29
CA ALA A 478 -24.68 21.31 -15.37
C ALA A 478 -25.44 21.06 -16.68
N LYS A 479 -25.63 19.79 -17.07
CA LYS A 479 -26.41 19.43 -18.27
C LYS A 479 -27.85 19.96 -18.18
N ALA A 480 -28.51 19.79 -17.04
CA ALA A 480 -29.88 20.24 -16.83
C ALA A 480 -30.02 21.77 -16.91
N LEU A 481 -29.05 22.52 -16.37
CA LEU A 481 -29.00 23.98 -16.42
C LEU A 481 -28.74 24.48 -17.84
N CYS A 482 -27.72 23.94 -18.52
CA CYS A 482 -27.34 24.35 -19.86
C CYS A 482 -28.45 24.12 -20.88
N ARG A 483 -29.17 22.98 -20.80
CA ARG A 483 -30.33 22.68 -21.66
C ARG A 483 -31.48 23.66 -21.49
N ASN A 484 -31.74 24.07 -20.26
CA ASN A 484 -33.00 24.73 -19.89
C ASN A 484 -32.80 26.18 -19.44
N LEU A 485 -31.65 26.78 -19.74
CA LEU A 485 -31.25 28.11 -19.27
C LEU A 485 -32.40 29.13 -19.35
N HIS A 486 -33.05 29.23 -20.51
CA HIS A 486 -34.12 30.20 -20.79
C HIS A 486 -35.40 30.01 -19.97
N THR A 487 -35.58 28.85 -19.33
CA THR A 487 -36.75 28.52 -18.50
C THR A 487 -36.50 28.67 -17.00
N ILE A 488 -35.24 28.90 -16.60
CA ILE A 488 -34.83 28.97 -15.20
C ILE A 488 -34.65 30.44 -14.85
N PRO A 489 -35.43 30.99 -13.90
CA PRO A 489 -35.31 32.40 -13.54
C PRO A 489 -34.00 32.68 -12.82
N ALA A 490 -33.58 33.94 -12.80
CA ALA A 490 -32.40 34.36 -12.04
C ALA A 490 -32.55 34.08 -10.54
N GLY A 491 -31.42 33.83 -9.86
CA GLY A 491 -31.38 33.51 -8.43
C GLY A 491 -30.93 32.09 -8.12
N VAL A 492 -30.94 31.73 -6.84
CA VAL A 492 -30.40 30.46 -6.33
C VAL A 492 -31.48 29.37 -6.31
N HIS A 493 -31.20 28.21 -6.93
CA HIS A 493 -32.13 27.09 -7.08
C HIS A 493 -31.58 25.82 -6.46
N LEU A 494 -32.23 25.32 -5.42
CA LEU A 494 -31.92 24.02 -4.80
C LEU A 494 -32.84 22.91 -5.32
N GLU A 495 -34.15 23.15 -5.30
CA GLU A 495 -35.15 22.14 -5.68
C GLU A 495 -34.97 21.63 -7.12
N ARG A 496 -34.55 22.51 -8.04
CA ARG A 496 -34.24 22.13 -9.43
C ARG A 496 -33.03 21.21 -9.55
N VAL A 497 -32.05 21.36 -8.67
CA VAL A 497 -30.87 20.47 -8.62
C VAL A 497 -31.30 19.10 -8.15
N ASP A 498 -32.01 19.03 -7.02
CA ASP A 498 -32.46 17.75 -6.47
C ASP A 498 -33.44 17.04 -7.43
N HIS A 499 -34.32 17.79 -8.12
CA HIS A 499 -35.19 17.24 -9.17
C HIS A 499 -34.38 16.67 -10.34
N ALA A 500 -33.42 17.43 -10.89
CA ALA A 500 -32.61 16.97 -12.02
C ALA A 500 -31.80 15.70 -11.66
N VAL A 501 -31.26 15.65 -10.45
CA VAL A 501 -30.52 14.50 -9.93
C VAL A 501 -31.43 13.28 -9.73
N ALA A 502 -32.63 13.48 -9.17
CA ALA A 502 -33.61 12.42 -8.98
C ALA A 502 -34.12 11.87 -10.31
N GLU A 503 -34.44 12.75 -11.26
CA GLU A 503 -34.89 12.39 -12.61
C GLU A 503 -33.82 11.60 -13.38
N ALA A 504 -32.54 11.95 -13.20
CA ALA A 504 -31.42 11.18 -13.76
C ALA A 504 -31.18 9.83 -13.07
N GLY A 505 -31.88 9.52 -11.98
CA GLY A 505 -31.77 8.25 -11.27
C GLY A 505 -30.44 8.05 -10.54
N LEU A 506 -29.71 9.12 -10.18
CA LEU A 506 -28.37 9.00 -9.61
C LEU A 506 -28.34 8.27 -8.27
N LEU A 507 -29.31 8.53 -7.39
CA LEU A 507 -29.36 7.85 -6.09
C LEU A 507 -29.66 6.36 -6.23
N GLU A 508 -30.48 6.00 -7.23
CA GLU A 508 -30.74 4.59 -7.56
C GLU A 508 -29.48 3.94 -8.14
N ALA A 509 -28.79 4.60 -9.07
CA ALA A 509 -27.51 4.11 -9.61
C ALA A 509 -26.45 3.96 -8.50
N TYR A 510 -26.36 4.91 -7.57
CA TYR A 510 -25.50 4.80 -6.39
C TYR A 510 -25.87 3.60 -5.53
N TYR A 511 -27.16 3.43 -5.23
CA TYR A 511 -27.67 2.32 -4.43
C TYR A 511 -27.40 0.97 -5.10
N GLN A 512 -27.61 0.87 -6.41
CA GLN A 512 -27.31 -0.31 -7.22
C GLN A 512 -25.82 -0.64 -7.23
N HIS A 513 -24.98 0.36 -7.45
CA HIS A 513 -23.54 0.19 -7.59
C HIS A 513 -22.85 -0.10 -6.25
N TYR A 514 -23.19 0.64 -5.19
CA TYR A 514 -22.46 0.59 -3.91
C TYR A 514 -23.17 -0.17 -2.80
N ILE A 515 -24.49 -0.39 -2.88
CA ILE A 515 -25.28 -0.94 -1.76
C ILE A 515 -25.93 -2.30 -2.05
N THR A 516 -26.64 -2.45 -3.17
CA THR A 516 -27.50 -3.64 -3.34
C THR A 516 -26.82 -4.84 -3.98
N ASN A 517 -25.65 -4.70 -4.60
CA ASN A 517 -25.08 -5.76 -5.44
C ASN A 517 -26.16 -6.42 -6.34
N CYS A 518 -27.13 -5.62 -6.84
CA CYS A 518 -28.23 -6.13 -7.64
C CYS A 518 -27.76 -6.24 -9.08
N THR A 519 -27.15 -7.38 -9.43
CA THR A 519 -27.10 -7.80 -10.83
C THR A 519 -28.48 -8.36 -11.17
N ASP A 520 -29.36 -7.49 -11.67
CA ASP A 520 -30.53 -7.89 -12.43
C ASP A 520 -30.05 -8.73 -13.62
N SER A 521 -30.13 -10.05 -13.46
CA SER A 521 -29.85 -11.04 -14.49
C SER A 521 -31.16 -11.72 -14.89
N GLU A 522 -32.04 -10.95 -15.52
CA GLU A 522 -33.04 -11.57 -16.39
C GLU A 522 -32.43 -11.81 -17.77
N SER A 523 -32.52 -13.07 -18.22
CA SER A 523 -32.11 -13.58 -19.53
C SER A 523 -30.59 -13.76 -19.75
N ILE A 524 -30.03 -14.85 -19.22
CA ILE A 524 -29.52 -16.01 -19.99
C ILE A 524 -29.26 -17.15 -18.98
N ARG A 525 -29.89 -18.31 -19.19
CA ARG A 525 -29.63 -19.50 -18.35
C ARG A 525 -28.35 -20.23 -18.77
N SER A 526 -27.56 -20.61 -17.75
CA SER A 526 -26.57 -21.73 -17.64
C SER A 526 -25.07 -21.36 -17.70
N PRO A 527 -24.15 -22.09 -17.02
CA PRO A 527 -24.14 -22.61 -15.64
C PRO A 527 -22.84 -22.25 -14.84
N ALA A 528 -22.84 -22.60 -13.55
CA ALA A 528 -21.74 -22.59 -12.56
C ALA A 528 -21.41 -21.24 -11.87
N ARG A 529 -21.58 -21.24 -10.54
CA ARG A 529 -21.41 -20.13 -9.59
C ARG A 529 -20.00 -19.52 -9.68
N VAL A 530 -19.93 -18.20 -9.83
CA VAL A 530 -18.68 -17.42 -9.69
C VAL A 530 -18.93 -16.33 -8.64
N HIS A 531 -18.24 -16.44 -7.51
CA HIS A 531 -18.13 -15.36 -6.52
C HIS A 531 -17.24 -14.24 -7.10
N GLU A 532 -17.68 -12.97 -7.01
CA GLU A 532 -16.96 -11.79 -7.58
C GLU A 532 -15.55 -11.59 -6.98
N ARG A 533 -15.28 -12.15 -5.79
CA ARG A 533 -13.92 -12.38 -5.26
C ARG A 533 -13.86 -13.77 -4.63
N PRO A 534 -12.84 -14.59 -4.91
CA PRO A 534 -12.74 -15.91 -4.31
C PRO A 534 -12.57 -15.78 -2.79
N ARG A 535 -13.35 -16.50 -2.00
CA ARG A 535 -13.19 -16.54 -0.55
C ARG A 535 -12.18 -17.60 -0.16
N SER A 536 -11.19 -17.19 0.61
CA SER A 536 -10.18 -18.06 1.17
C SER A 536 -10.35 -18.18 2.69
N CYS A 537 -10.30 -19.39 3.23
CA CYS A 537 -10.34 -19.60 4.68
C CYS A 537 -8.99 -20.10 5.18
N VAL A 538 -8.34 -19.30 6.03
CA VAL A 538 -7.05 -19.59 6.66
C VAL A 538 -7.26 -20.20 8.03
N ILE A 539 -6.85 -21.46 8.19
CA ILE A 539 -6.96 -22.21 9.44
C ILE A 539 -5.60 -22.23 10.14
N GLY A 540 -5.53 -21.62 11.33
CA GLY A 540 -4.29 -21.35 12.06
C GLY A 540 -3.65 -20.03 11.62
N TYR A 541 -3.72 -19.01 12.47
CA TYR A 541 -3.30 -17.64 12.22
C TYR A 541 -1.97 -17.27 12.91
N GLY A 542 -1.06 -18.25 12.99
CA GLY A 542 0.33 -18.05 13.38
C GLY A 542 1.16 -17.30 12.33
N VAL A 543 2.48 -17.49 12.34
CA VAL A 543 3.37 -16.82 11.36
C VAL A 543 3.07 -17.24 9.93
N ALA A 544 2.90 -18.55 9.66
CA ALA A 544 2.60 -19.06 8.32
C ALA A 544 1.21 -18.61 7.86
N GLY A 545 0.19 -18.76 8.70
CA GLY A 545 -1.18 -18.32 8.40
C GLY A 545 -1.29 -16.84 8.08
N ARG A 546 -0.59 -15.95 8.81
CA ARG A 546 -0.55 -14.52 8.49
C ARG A 546 0.07 -14.22 7.13
N LEU A 547 1.11 -14.95 6.76
CA LEU A 547 1.75 -14.81 5.45
C LEU A 547 0.82 -15.32 4.33
N HIS A 548 0.16 -16.46 4.52
CA HIS A 548 -0.83 -16.99 3.57
C HIS A 548 -2.00 -16.04 3.41
N ALA A 549 -2.57 -15.53 4.50
CA ALA A 549 -3.65 -14.54 4.47
C ALA A 549 -3.25 -13.29 3.67
N ARG A 550 -2.02 -12.78 3.87
CA ARG A 550 -1.51 -11.64 3.11
C ARG A 550 -1.40 -11.96 1.61
N ILE A 551 -0.76 -13.08 1.26
CA ILE A 551 -0.56 -13.48 -0.14
C ILE A 551 -1.91 -13.73 -0.83
N LEU A 552 -2.87 -14.36 -0.15
CA LEU A 552 -4.21 -14.61 -0.67
C LEU A 552 -4.98 -13.30 -0.87
N ALA A 553 -4.88 -12.35 0.07
CA ALA A 553 -5.43 -11.01 -0.11
C ALA A 553 -4.79 -10.27 -1.29
N ASP A 554 -3.47 -10.40 -1.48
CA ASP A 554 -2.74 -9.83 -2.63
C ASP A 554 -3.17 -10.47 -3.97
N ILE A 555 -3.67 -11.72 -3.96
CA ILE A 555 -4.28 -12.41 -5.12
C ILE A 555 -5.76 -12.02 -5.30
N GLY A 556 -6.29 -11.15 -4.45
CA GLY A 556 -7.67 -10.65 -4.52
C GLY A 556 -8.70 -11.53 -3.82
N ALA A 557 -8.27 -12.46 -2.96
CA ALA A 557 -9.18 -13.28 -2.18
C ALA A 557 -9.69 -12.55 -0.93
N GLU A 558 -10.97 -12.70 -0.61
CA GLU A 558 -11.50 -12.30 0.71
C GLU A 558 -11.03 -13.35 1.73
N THR A 559 -10.38 -12.94 2.81
CA THR A 559 -9.83 -13.89 3.79
C THR A 559 -10.71 -14.03 5.03
N ILE A 560 -11.16 -15.26 5.27
CA ILE A 560 -11.75 -15.73 6.53
C ILE A 560 -10.64 -16.37 7.35
N VAL A 561 -10.63 -16.18 8.66
CA VAL A 561 -9.63 -16.76 9.55
C VAL A 561 -10.29 -17.62 10.62
N ILE A 562 -9.79 -18.84 10.80
CA ILE A 562 -10.18 -19.75 11.87
C ILE A 562 -8.94 -20.06 12.70
N ASP A 563 -8.89 -19.56 13.94
CA ASP A 563 -7.82 -19.92 14.88
C ASP A 563 -8.36 -20.00 16.32
N PRO A 564 -8.64 -21.20 16.85
CA PRO A 564 -9.14 -21.35 18.20
C PRO A 564 -8.08 -21.01 19.28
N LYS A 565 -6.79 -20.95 18.92
CA LYS A 565 -5.67 -20.76 19.84
C LYS A 565 -5.15 -19.32 19.87
N HIS A 566 -5.61 -18.43 18.99
CA HIS A 566 -5.08 -17.06 18.85
C HIS A 566 -6.17 -15.99 19.01
N GLN A 567 -5.98 -15.05 19.95
CA GLN A 567 -6.98 -14.03 20.30
C GLN A 567 -6.77 -12.68 19.58
N ASP A 568 -5.56 -12.43 19.07
CA ASP A 568 -5.24 -11.22 18.29
C ASP A 568 -5.55 -11.40 16.79
N LEU A 569 -6.84 -11.46 16.44
CA LEU A 569 -7.30 -11.59 15.06
C LEU A 569 -7.50 -10.19 14.41
N PRO A 570 -7.21 -10.01 13.11
CA PRO A 570 -7.34 -8.71 12.45
C PRO A 570 -8.81 -8.29 12.38
N ALA A 571 -9.12 -7.03 12.71
CA ALA A 571 -10.48 -6.49 12.64
C ALA A 571 -11.07 -6.49 11.21
N THR A 572 -10.22 -6.56 10.17
CA THR A 572 -10.61 -6.53 8.76
C THR A 572 -10.93 -7.91 8.18
N ALA A 573 -10.55 -9.00 8.85
CA ALA A 573 -10.83 -10.37 8.41
C ALA A 573 -12.01 -10.93 9.20
N ARG A 574 -12.95 -11.63 8.53
CA ARG A 574 -14.00 -12.37 9.23
C ARG A 574 -13.34 -13.50 10.01
N SER A 575 -13.35 -13.39 11.33
CA SER A 575 -12.67 -14.32 12.22
C SER A 575 -13.65 -15.17 13.02
N PHE A 576 -13.33 -16.47 13.15
CA PHE A 576 -14.08 -17.42 13.95
C PHE A 576 -13.13 -18.09 14.95
N SER A 577 -13.56 -18.18 16.20
CA SER A 577 -12.82 -18.88 17.27
C SER A 577 -13.23 -20.35 17.43
N ALA A 578 -14.23 -20.81 16.69
CA ALA A 578 -14.72 -22.19 16.71
C ALA A 578 -13.89 -23.12 15.81
N ASP A 579 -14.00 -24.43 15.98
CA ASP A 579 -13.33 -25.41 15.12
C ASP A 579 -14.00 -25.44 13.73
N VAL A 580 -13.31 -25.99 12.71
CA VAL A 580 -13.85 -26.16 11.36
C VAL A 580 -15.11 -27.02 11.38
N ALA A 581 -15.16 -28.03 12.26
CA ALA A 581 -16.33 -28.89 12.42
C ALA A 581 -17.59 -28.12 12.87
N ASP A 582 -17.42 -27.00 13.58
CA ASP A 582 -18.51 -26.19 14.14
C ASP A 582 -18.91 -25.03 13.21
N LEU A 583 -18.27 -24.90 12.04
CA LEU A 583 -18.54 -23.83 11.10
C LEU A 583 -19.96 -23.97 10.53
N PRO A 584 -20.80 -22.91 10.55
CA PRO A 584 -22.12 -22.98 9.93
C PRO A 584 -22.02 -23.29 8.44
N ALA A 585 -22.90 -24.16 7.91
CA ALA A 585 -22.94 -24.50 6.48
C ALA A 585 -23.05 -23.25 5.60
N SER A 586 -23.80 -22.23 6.02
CA SER A 586 -23.92 -20.94 5.32
C SER A 586 -22.60 -20.17 5.18
N VAL A 587 -21.58 -20.49 5.98
CA VAL A 587 -20.22 -19.93 5.88
C VAL A 587 -19.32 -20.91 5.12
N ALA A 588 -19.36 -22.20 5.48
CA ALA A 588 -18.58 -23.26 4.84
C ALA A 588 -18.79 -23.32 3.32
N ASP A 589 -20.06 -23.25 2.88
CA ASP A 589 -20.48 -23.29 1.48
C ASP A 589 -20.01 -22.08 0.66
N THR A 590 -19.50 -21.04 1.32
CA THR A 590 -19.01 -19.84 0.65
C THR A 590 -17.50 -19.84 0.45
N ILE A 591 -16.78 -20.85 0.94
CA ILE A 591 -15.31 -20.89 0.88
C ILE A 591 -14.86 -21.56 -0.42
N ASP A 592 -14.20 -20.80 -1.29
CA ASP A 592 -13.67 -21.27 -2.57
C ASP A 592 -12.32 -22.00 -2.44
N LEU A 593 -11.56 -21.65 -1.41
CA LEU A 593 -10.22 -22.17 -1.12
C LEU A 593 -9.96 -22.25 0.39
N TRP A 594 -9.57 -23.42 0.86
CA TRP A 594 -9.12 -23.63 2.22
C TRP A 594 -7.60 -23.58 2.27
N THR A 595 -7.01 -22.86 3.24
CA THR A 595 -5.59 -22.96 3.54
C THR A 595 -5.37 -23.38 4.99
N VAL A 596 -4.64 -24.47 5.19
CA VAL A 596 -4.44 -25.10 6.48
C VAL A 596 -2.99 -24.84 6.92
N CYS A 597 -2.83 -24.02 7.95
CA CYS A 597 -1.56 -23.56 8.51
C CYS A 597 -1.46 -23.83 10.03
N CYS A 598 -2.29 -24.72 10.56
CA CYS A 598 -2.23 -25.18 11.95
C CYS A 598 -1.04 -26.17 12.15
N PRO A 599 -0.75 -26.61 13.39
CA PRO A 599 0.29 -27.62 13.62
C PRO A 599 -0.02 -28.94 12.89
N THR A 600 1.02 -29.67 12.45
CA THR A 600 0.87 -30.90 11.65
C THR A 600 -0.02 -31.97 12.28
N HIS A 601 -0.01 -32.13 13.61
CA HIS A 601 -0.88 -33.10 14.30
C HIS A 601 -2.38 -32.75 14.21
N ASP A 602 -2.73 -31.52 13.84
CA ASP A 602 -4.12 -31.10 13.62
C ASP A 602 -4.55 -31.29 12.15
N HIS A 603 -3.63 -31.53 11.21
CA HIS A 603 -3.91 -31.50 9.75
C HIS A 603 -4.95 -32.54 9.33
N LEU A 604 -4.76 -33.82 9.67
CA LEU A 604 -5.67 -34.88 9.26
C LEU A 604 -7.11 -34.61 9.73
N ARG A 605 -7.26 -34.20 11.00
CA ARG A 605 -8.55 -33.85 11.60
C ARG A 605 -9.21 -32.66 10.91
N VAL A 606 -8.43 -31.62 10.61
CA VAL A 606 -8.91 -30.42 9.92
C VAL A 606 -9.33 -30.74 8.48
N VAL A 607 -8.51 -31.46 7.73
CA VAL A 607 -8.82 -31.88 6.36
C VAL A 607 -10.09 -32.74 6.33
N ARG A 608 -10.24 -33.68 7.29
CA ARG A 608 -11.47 -34.47 7.46
C ARG A 608 -12.70 -33.60 7.69
N SER A 609 -12.57 -32.54 8.49
CA SER A 609 -13.67 -31.61 8.78
C SER A 609 -14.03 -30.77 7.56
N ILE A 610 -13.04 -30.28 6.81
CA ILE A 610 -13.26 -29.56 5.54
C ILE A 610 -14.02 -30.44 4.55
N LEU A 611 -13.54 -31.67 4.33
CA LEU A 611 -14.15 -32.62 3.39
C LEU A 611 -15.54 -33.12 3.83
N GLY A 612 -15.82 -33.05 5.13
CA GLY A 612 -17.15 -33.29 5.69
C GLY A 612 -18.16 -32.21 5.30
N HIS A 613 -17.72 -30.95 5.17
CA HIS A 613 -18.55 -29.85 4.67
C HIS A 613 -18.63 -29.83 3.14
N ASP A 614 -17.48 -29.94 2.45
CA ASP A 614 -17.40 -29.94 0.99
C ASP A 614 -16.49 -31.09 0.47
N PRO A 615 -17.09 -32.18 -0.05
CA PRO A 615 -16.34 -33.29 -0.64
C PRO A 615 -15.49 -32.94 -1.87
N ALA A 616 -15.71 -31.76 -2.49
CA ALA A 616 -14.97 -31.25 -3.64
C ALA A 616 -14.06 -30.06 -3.29
N ALA A 617 -13.77 -29.86 -2.00
CA ALA A 617 -13.01 -28.73 -1.50
C ALA A 617 -11.63 -28.60 -2.17
N ARG A 618 -11.19 -27.34 -2.33
CA ARG A 618 -9.82 -26.98 -2.74
C ARG A 618 -9.02 -26.64 -1.50
N ILE A 619 -7.96 -27.40 -1.24
CA ILE A 619 -7.19 -27.35 0.01
C ILE A 619 -5.72 -27.08 -0.28
N LEU A 620 -5.21 -25.96 0.21
CA LEU A 620 -3.80 -25.63 0.30
C LEU A 620 -3.28 -25.97 1.70
N LEU A 621 -2.53 -27.05 1.82
CA LEU A 621 -2.08 -27.58 3.10
C LEU A 621 -0.62 -27.24 3.33
N GLU A 622 -0.28 -26.59 4.45
CA GLU A 622 1.12 -26.47 4.87
C GLU A 622 1.73 -27.85 5.10
N LYS A 623 3.04 -27.97 4.87
CA LYS A 623 3.74 -29.22 5.10
C LYS A 623 4.23 -29.36 6.55
N PRO A 624 4.58 -30.57 7.02
CA PRO A 624 4.22 -31.87 6.43
C PRO A 624 2.70 -32.05 6.30
N ALA A 625 2.25 -32.81 5.31
CA ALA A 625 0.83 -33.03 5.08
C ALA A 625 0.12 -33.70 6.28
N CYS A 626 0.79 -34.65 6.93
CA CYS A 626 0.32 -35.37 8.11
C CYS A 626 1.53 -35.93 8.89
N GLN A 627 1.30 -36.57 10.04
CA GLN A 627 2.30 -37.40 10.70
C GLN A 627 2.55 -38.68 9.88
N ALA A 628 3.71 -39.33 10.05
CA ALA A 628 4.06 -40.48 9.22
C ALA A 628 3.19 -41.73 9.49
N ASP A 629 2.74 -41.91 10.73
CA ASP A 629 1.77 -42.95 11.12
C ASP A 629 0.36 -42.68 10.57
N GLU A 630 0.03 -41.42 10.28
CA GLU A 630 -1.22 -40.99 9.67
C GLU A 630 -1.25 -41.15 8.14
N ILE A 631 -0.13 -41.49 7.47
CA ILE A 631 -0.05 -41.55 6.00
C ILE A 631 -1.14 -42.45 5.40
N HIS A 632 -1.39 -43.61 6.02
CA HIS A 632 -2.39 -44.55 5.53
C HIS A 632 -3.80 -43.95 5.63
N GLU A 633 -4.18 -43.45 6.80
CA GLU A 633 -5.49 -42.85 7.05
C GLU A 633 -5.73 -41.59 6.21
N PHE A 634 -4.70 -40.75 6.03
CA PHE A 634 -4.76 -39.57 5.17
C PHE A 634 -4.95 -39.95 3.70
N THR A 635 -4.27 -41.00 3.24
CA THR A 635 -4.42 -41.53 1.87
C THR A 635 -5.82 -42.10 1.65
N GLU A 636 -6.35 -42.84 2.62
CA GLU A 636 -7.72 -43.38 2.57
C GLU A 636 -8.77 -42.27 2.57
N LEU A 637 -8.58 -41.23 3.38
CA LEU A 637 -9.47 -40.05 3.39
C LEU A 637 -9.52 -39.40 2.01
N LEU A 638 -8.37 -39.15 1.36
CA LEU A 638 -8.38 -38.58 0.01
C LEU A 638 -8.99 -39.52 -1.03
N ALA A 639 -8.81 -40.83 -0.89
CA ALA A 639 -9.43 -41.81 -1.78
C ALA A 639 -10.96 -41.85 -1.65
N GLN A 640 -11.50 -41.58 -0.44
CA GLN A 640 -12.94 -41.45 -0.20
C GLN A 640 -13.54 -40.16 -0.79
N HIS A 641 -12.71 -39.15 -1.08
CA HIS A 641 -13.11 -37.86 -1.64
C HIS A 641 -12.40 -37.57 -2.97
N PRO A 642 -12.67 -38.32 -4.06
CA PRO A 642 -11.94 -38.21 -5.32
C PRO A 642 -12.13 -36.87 -6.07
N GLN A 643 -13.11 -36.05 -5.65
CA GLN A 643 -13.35 -34.72 -6.20
C GLN A 643 -12.56 -33.62 -5.50
N ALA A 644 -12.01 -33.90 -4.31
CA ALA A 644 -11.19 -32.96 -3.58
C ALA A 644 -9.90 -32.64 -4.34
N ARG A 645 -9.44 -31.40 -4.22
CA ARG A 645 -8.19 -30.94 -4.82
C ARG A 645 -7.30 -30.47 -3.69
N LEU A 646 -6.19 -31.17 -3.46
CA LEU A 646 -5.27 -30.85 -2.38
C LEU A 646 -3.85 -30.62 -2.92
N VAL A 647 -3.24 -29.52 -2.51
CA VAL A 647 -1.81 -29.24 -2.76
C VAL A 647 -1.11 -29.05 -1.43
N VAL A 648 -0.02 -29.77 -1.23
CA VAL A 648 0.88 -29.58 -0.08
C VAL A 648 1.89 -28.50 -0.44
N ASN A 649 1.84 -27.37 0.28
CA ASN A 649 2.68 -26.22 0.05
C ASN A 649 4.12 -26.50 0.54
N ASP A 650 5.09 -26.34 -0.36
CA ASP A 650 6.51 -26.29 0.00
C ASP A 650 7.16 -25.06 -0.65
N GLN A 651 7.60 -24.12 0.20
CA GLN A 651 8.17 -22.85 -0.24
C GLN A 651 9.35 -23.03 -1.22
N TYR A 652 10.09 -24.13 -1.18
CA TYR A 652 11.24 -24.32 -2.10
C TYR A 652 10.95 -25.18 -3.32
N ARG A 653 9.75 -25.77 -3.45
CA ARG A 653 9.43 -26.61 -4.61
C ARG A 653 9.28 -25.80 -5.90
N HIS A 654 8.83 -24.56 -5.78
CA HIS A 654 8.53 -23.67 -6.92
C HIS A 654 9.35 -22.37 -6.89
N THR A 655 10.41 -22.34 -6.08
CA THR A 655 11.30 -21.16 -6.00
C THR A 655 12.00 -20.93 -7.33
N ARG A 656 12.24 -19.66 -7.67
CA ARG A 656 12.99 -19.27 -8.87
C ARG A 656 14.50 -19.33 -8.67
N THR A 657 14.98 -19.47 -7.42
CA THR A 657 16.42 -19.41 -7.13
C THR A 657 17.15 -20.72 -7.39
N VAL A 658 16.47 -21.86 -7.22
CA VAL A 658 17.09 -23.19 -7.37
C VAL A 658 17.28 -23.57 -8.84
N PRO A 659 16.32 -23.31 -9.77
CA PRO A 659 16.54 -23.56 -11.20
C PRO A 659 17.78 -22.86 -11.77
N GLY A 660 18.14 -21.67 -11.26
CA GLY A 660 19.38 -20.99 -11.65
C GLY A 660 20.65 -21.80 -11.40
N LEU A 661 20.69 -22.68 -10.38
CA LEU A 661 21.82 -23.58 -10.16
C LEU A 661 21.92 -24.64 -11.27
N THR A 662 20.80 -25.25 -11.65
CA THR A 662 20.78 -26.28 -12.69
C THR A 662 21.02 -25.71 -14.08
N GLU A 663 20.46 -24.53 -14.38
CA GLU A 663 20.66 -23.82 -15.66
C GLU A 663 22.13 -23.41 -15.85
N LEU A 664 22.78 -22.86 -14.81
CA LEU A 664 24.20 -22.52 -14.89
C LEU A 664 25.08 -23.76 -14.93
N LEU A 665 24.69 -24.85 -14.26
CA LEU A 665 25.40 -26.12 -14.36
C LEU A 665 25.35 -26.64 -15.81
N GLU A 666 24.18 -26.68 -16.42
CA GLU A 666 24.00 -27.09 -17.81
C GLU A 666 24.78 -26.17 -18.77
N TYR A 667 24.84 -24.87 -18.49
CA TYR A 667 25.62 -23.93 -19.28
C TYR A 667 27.14 -24.17 -19.21
N TYR A 668 27.70 -24.36 -18.01
CA TYR A 668 29.15 -24.48 -17.82
C TYR A 668 29.67 -25.93 -17.96
N GLU A 669 28.84 -26.93 -17.72
CA GLU A 669 29.15 -28.36 -17.73
C GLU A 669 27.99 -29.20 -18.33
N PRO A 670 27.63 -29.02 -19.63
CA PRO A 670 26.39 -29.53 -20.25
C PRO A 670 26.15 -31.04 -20.23
N ASP A 671 27.17 -31.85 -19.92
CA ASP A 671 27.09 -33.32 -19.89
C ASP A 671 27.61 -33.92 -18.59
N VAL A 672 27.83 -33.10 -17.55
CA VAL A 672 28.42 -33.56 -16.28
C VAL A 672 27.37 -33.58 -15.18
N THR A 673 27.14 -34.76 -14.61
CA THR A 673 26.27 -34.89 -13.44
C THR A 673 26.98 -34.39 -12.17
N PRO A 674 26.26 -33.79 -11.21
CA PRO A 674 26.84 -33.39 -9.94
C PRO A 674 27.42 -34.60 -9.19
N HIS A 675 28.70 -34.53 -8.84
CA HIS A 675 29.35 -35.54 -7.98
C HIS A 675 29.23 -35.18 -6.50
N HIS A 676 28.88 -33.93 -6.17
CA HIS A 676 28.66 -33.50 -4.79
C HIS A 676 27.55 -32.44 -4.70
N VAL A 677 26.57 -32.68 -3.82
CA VAL A 677 25.50 -31.75 -3.48
C VAL A 677 25.39 -31.63 -1.96
N ALA A 678 25.54 -30.42 -1.44
CA ALA A 678 25.46 -30.13 -0.02
C ALA A 678 24.40 -29.05 0.26
N ILE A 679 23.50 -29.29 1.21
CA ILE A 679 22.45 -28.37 1.63
C ILE A 679 22.53 -28.20 3.15
N SER A 680 22.63 -26.96 3.61
CA SER A 680 22.83 -26.64 5.03
C SER A 680 21.93 -25.52 5.52
N PHE A 681 21.01 -25.85 6.43
CA PHE A 681 20.00 -24.93 6.99
C PHE A 681 20.16 -24.83 8.51
N SER A 682 20.51 -23.65 9.02
CA SER A 682 20.58 -23.43 10.47
C SER A 682 19.98 -22.09 10.89
N LYS A 683 19.36 -22.08 12.06
CA LYS A 683 18.92 -20.87 12.76
C LYS A 683 18.90 -21.18 14.24
N ASP A 684 19.40 -20.25 15.06
CA ASP A 684 19.24 -20.37 16.51
C ASP A 684 17.78 -20.11 16.88
N ARG A 685 17.10 -21.18 17.30
CA ARG A 685 15.71 -21.20 17.74
C ARG A 685 15.60 -21.34 19.26
N THR A 686 16.71 -21.33 19.99
CA THR A 686 16.72 -21.45 21.46
C THR A 686 15.76 -20.46 22.13
N PRO A 687 15.67 -19.18 21.71
CA PRO A 687 14.68 -18.25 22.25
C PRO A 687 13.24 -18.64 21.91
N ASP A 688 12.97 -19.11 20.69
CA ASP A 688 11.62 -19.55 20.29
C ASP A 688 11.18 -20.78 21.11
N ILE A 689 12.10 -21.73 21.32
CA ILE A 689 11.90 -22.98 22.07
C ILE A 689 11.62 -22.71 23.55
N ALA A 690 12.32 -21.75 24.16
CA ALA A 690 12.09 -21.36 25.55
C ALA A 690 10.65 -20.85 25.79
N HIS A 691 10.01 -20.28 24.77
CA HIS A 691 8.61 -19.82 24.81
C HIS A 691 7.62 -20.88 24.33
N GLY A 692 8.02 -22.16 24.28
CA GLY A 692 7.15 -23.28 23.90
C GLY A 692 6.83 -23.36 22.41
N ARG A 693 7.54 -22.63 21.54
CA ARG A 693 7.39 -22.71 20.08
C ARG A 693 8.41 -23.68 19.48
N PHE A 694 8.11 -24.25 18.31
CA PHE A 694 8.98 -25.23 17.62
C PHE A 694 9.27 -26.51 18.42
N VAL A 695 8.40 -26.87 19.37
CA VAL A 695 8.51 -28.12 20.14
C VAL A 695 7.84 -29.25 19.35
N ASP A 696 8.59 -29.90 18.47
CA ASP A 696 8.18 -31.16 17.84
C ASP A 696 8.87 -32.33 18.53
N ARG A 697 8.09 -33.22 19.15
CA ARG A 697 8.60 -34.43 19.82
C ARG A 697 8.62 -35.65 18.90
N SER A 698 8.05 -35.55 17.70
CA SER A 698 7.98 -36.62 16.70
C SER A 698 9.22 -36.64 15.80
N TYR A 699 9.62 -35.51 15.23
CA TYR A 699 10.74 -35.47 14.28
C TYR A 699 11.83 -34.45 14.63
N GLY A 700 11.52 -33.45 15.45
CA GLY A 700 12.46 -32.39 15.82
C GLY A 700 12.91 -31.60 14.58
N VAL A 701 14.22 -31.39 14.41
CA VAL A 701 14.80 -30.69 13.25
C VAL A 701 14.41 -31.33 11.91
N LEU A 702 14.13 -32.64 11.89
CA LEU A 702 13.74 -33.34 10.67
C LEU A 702 12.38 -32.85 10.14
N GLY A 703 11.43 -32.57 11.03
CA GLY A 703 10.08 -32.11 10.67
C GLY A 703 10.06 -30.68 10.13
N TYR A 704 10.98 -29.82 10.60
CA TYR A 704 10.97 -28.39 10.27
C TYR A 704 11.75 -28.05 9.00
N GLU A 705 12.99 -28.52 8.87
CA GLU A 705 13.90 -28.07 7.81
C GLU A 705 14.20 -29.16 6.78
N TRP A 706 14.10 -30.44 7.14
CA TRP A 706 14.52 -31.55 6.26
C TRP A 706 13.67 -31.66 5.01
N LEU A 707 12.34 -31.54 5.13
CA LEU A 707 11.47 -31.53 3.95
C LEU A 707 11.85 -30.42 2.95
N HIS A 708 12.28 -29.25 3.44
CA HIS A 708 12.71 -28.16 2.55
C HIS A 708 13.99 -28.55 1.81
N MET A 709 14.95 -29.15 2.52
CA MET A 709 16.20 -29.63 1.92
C MET A 709 15.94 -30.75 0.90
N LEU A 710 14.99 -31.66 1.18
CA LEU A 710 14.59 -32.71 0.25
C LEU A 710 13.93 -32.15 -1.02
N SER A 711 13.07 -31.14 -0.90
CA SER A 711 12.47 -30.49 -2.08
C SER A 711 13.48 -29.71 -2.92
N ILE A 712 14.53 -29.17 -2.31
CA ILE A 712 15.66 -28.60 -3.05
C ILE A 712 16.47 -29.71 -3.72
N LEU A 713 16.74 -30.81 -2.99
CA LEU A 713 17.51 -31.94 -3.50
C LEU A 713 16.86 -32.60 -4.72
N ASP A 714 15.52 -32.73 -4.74
CA ASP A 714 14.73 -33.22 -5.88
C ASP A 714 14.98 -32.42 -7.17
N GLN A 715 15.20 -31.11 -7.04
CA GLN A 715 15.48 -30.24 -8.17
C GLN A 715 16.95 -30.30 -8.64
N LEU A 716 17.88 -30.67 -7.74
CA LEU A 716 19.31 -30.68 -8.04
C LEU A 716 19.84 -32.02 -8.53
N LEU A 717 19.15 -33.13 -8.20
CA LEU A 717 19.57 -34.47 -8.55
C LEU A 717 18.78 -35.03 -9.74
N PRO A 718 19.40 -35.90 -10.55
CA PRO A 718 18.64 -36.74 -11.48
C PRO A 718 17.58 -37.55 -10.72
N GLN A 719 16.38 -37.68 -11.30
CA GLN A 719 15.21 -38.30 -10.65
C GLN A 719 15.48 -39.72 -10.09
N GLU A 720 16.23 -40.55 -10.81
CA GLU A 720 16.60 -41.90 -10.33
C GLU A 720 17.54 -41.85 -9.11
N THR A 721 18.47 -40.89 -9.07
CA THR A 721 19.38 -40.68 -7.93
C THR A 721 18.61 -40.21 -6.71
N TYR A 722 17.71 -39.23 -6.88
CA TYR A 722 16.85 -38.75 -5.79
C TYR A 722 15.96 -39.85 -5.23
N LYS A 723 15.34 -40.66 -6.10
CA LYS A 723 14.52 -41.81 -5.68
C LYS A 723 15.32 -42.83 -4.88
N ARG A 724 16.54 -43.18 -5.32
CA ARG A 724 17.44 -44.08 -4.57
C ARG A 724 17.84 -43.49 -3.22
N TYR A 725 18.15 -42.20 -3.16
CA TYR A 725 18.44 -41.51 -1.91
C TYR A 725 17.25 -41.60 -0.93
N LEU A 726 16.01 -41.33 -1.40
CA LEU A 726 14.82 -41.46 -0.56
C LEU A 726 14.60 -42.90 -0.09
N GLN A 727 14.90 -43.91 -0.92
CA GLN A 727 14.71 -45.32 -0.60
C GLN A 727 15.83 -45.93 0.23
N ALA A 728 16.96 -45.25 0.37
CA ALA A 728 18.11 -45.74 1.10
C ALA A 728 17.78 -46.05 2.56
N GLU A 729 18.44 -47.07 3.10
CA GLU A 729 18.37 -47.39 4.52
C GLU A 729 19.21 -46.38 5.32
N PRO A 730 18.69 -45.79 6.42
CA PRO A 730 19.45 -44.83 7.22
C PRO A 730 20.84 -45.33 7.68
N ALA A 731 21.00 -46.65 7.84
CA ALA A 731 22.25 -47.28 8.24
C ALA A 731 23.39 -47.16 7.21
N THR A 732 23.09 -46.84 5.95
CA THR A 732 24.11 -46.66 4.90
C THR A 732 24.66 -45.24 4.85
N ALA A 733 24.09 -44.31 5.62
CA ALA A 733 24.55 -42.94 5.72
C ALA A 733 25.43 -42.72 6.96
N GLU A 734 26.37 -41.80 6.85
CA GLU A 734 27.09 -41.26 8.00
C GLU A 734 26.23 -40.18 8.67
N LEU A 735 25.91 -40.37 9.95
CA LEU A 735 24.96 -39.54 10.69
C LEU A 735 25.60 -38.92 11.94
N TRP A 736 25.52 -37.60 12.07
CA TRP A 736 25.89 -36.86 13.29
C TRP A 736 24.66 -36.18 13.88
N ALA A 737 24.09 -36.79 14.91
CA ALA A 737 22.87 -36.34 15.56
C ALA A 737 23.16 -35.63 16.89
N HIS A 738 22.42 -34.56 17.17
CA HIS A 738 22.38 -33.90 18.48
C HIS A 738 20.97 -34.00 19.05
N PHE A 739 20.86 -34.68 20.19
CA PHE A 739 19.58 -34.94 20.85
C PHE A 739 19.30 -33.93 21.97
N ASP A 740 18.02 -33.60 22.18
CA ASP A 740 17.54 -32.76 23.29
C ASP A 740 16.31 -33.43 23.91
N THR A 741 16.29 -33.52 25.24
CA THR A 741 15.23 -34.21 26.00
C THR A 741 13.84 -33.59 25.83
N ARG A 742 13.75 -32.32 25.39
CA ARG A 742 12.49 -31.61 25.19
C ARG A 742 11.92 -31.79 23.77
N MET A 743 12.75 -32.12 22.77
CA MET A 743 12.39 -32.09 21.34
C MET A 743 12.91 -33.26 20.49
N PHE A 744 13.43 -34.32 21.12
CA PHE A 744 14.07 -35.47 20.45
C PHE A 744 15.38 -35.10 19.72
N LEU A 745 15.34 -34.37 18.61
CA LEU A 745 16.49 -34.10 17.74
C LEU A 745 16.61 -32.61 17.38
N THR A 746 17.71 -31.95 17.77
CA THR A 746 17.93 -30.50 17.54
C THR A 746 18.88 -30.18 16.39
N ALA A 747 19.76 -31.11 16.03
CA ALA A 747 20.61 -30.99 14.84
C ALA A 747 20.93 -32.36 14.26
N LEU A 748 21.08 -32.41 12.93
CA LEU A 748 21.51 -33.61 12.20
C LEU A 748 22.35 -33.21 11.00
N THR A 749 23.47 -33.92 10.81
CA THR A 749 24.18 -33.98 9.53
C THR A 749 24.08 -35.41 9.01
N GLU A 750 23.71 -35.55 7.75
CA GLU A 750 23.66 -36.79 7.00
C GLU A 750 24.58 -36.69 5.79
N ARG A 751 25.47 -37.67 5.62
CA ARG A 751 26.27 -37.83 4.40
C ARG A 751 26.04 -39.22 3.81
N MET A 752 25.82 -39.26 2.51
CA MET A 752 25.53 -40.50 1.81
C MET A 752 26.08 -40.46 0.39
N PHE A 753 26.73 -41.54 -0.03
CA PHE A 753 27.02 -41.79 -1.44
C PHE A 753 25.83 -42.50 -2.07
N VAL A 754 25.31 -41.91 -3.15
CA VAL A 754 24.17 -42.45 -3.89
C VAL A 754 24.67 -42.90 -5.26
N HIS A 755 24.56 -44.20 -5.52
CA HIS A 755 24.97 -44.79 -6.79
C HIS A 755 23.75 -44.93 -7.71
N ALA A 756 23.77 -44.28 -8.87
CA ALA A 756 22.77 -44.41 -9.93
C ALA A 756 23.47 -44.65 -11.28
N ASP A 757 23.13 -45.76 -11.94
CA ASP A 757 23.76 -46.22 -13.17
C ASP A 757 25.30 -46.26 -13.10
N THR A 758 25.99 -45.39 -13.87
CA THR A 758 27.46 -45.25 -13.92
C THR A 758 27.98 -44.07 -13.10
N HIS A 759 27.13 -43.35 -12.37
CA HIS A 759 27.48 -42.12 -11.66
C HIS A 759 27.27 -42.27 -10.15
N GLU A 760 28.21 -41.71 -9.38
CA GLU A 760 28.15 -41.63 -7.93
C GLU A 760 28.01 -40.15 -7.53
N THR A 761 27.00 -39.85 -6.72
CA THR A 761 26.81 -38.51 -6.16
C THR A 761 26.91 -38.56 -4.64
N HIS A 762 27.80 -37.76 -4.07
CA HIS A 762 27.89 -37.55 -2.63
C HIS A 762 26.89 -36.48 -2.20
N VAL A 763 25.89 -36.88 -1.42
CA VAL A 763 24.84 -36.02 -0.89
C VAL A 763 25.11 -35.72 0.58
N GLU A 764 25.08 -34.44 0.94
CA GLU A 764 25.20 -33.98 2.32
C GLU A 764 24.05 -33.05 2.71
N LEU A 765 23.27 -33.45 3.72
CA LEU A 765 22.21 -32.62 4.30
C LEU A 765 22.56 -32.30 5.74
N ALA A 766 22.47 -31.03 6.12
CA ALA A 766 22.80 -30.59 7.47
C ALA A 766 21.80 -29.55 7.99
N SER A 767 21.24 -29.77 9.17
CA SER A 767 20.38 -28.77 9.81
C SER A 767 20.53 -28.68 11.32
N SER A 768 20.35 -27.48 11.87
CA SER A 768 20.46 -27.19 13.31
C SER A 768 19.49 -26.09 13.74
N LEU A 769 18.75 -26.37 14.82
CA LEU A 769 17.89 -25.42 15.55
C LEU A 769 18.65 -24.63 16.64
N LEU A 770 19.93 -24.90 16.82
CA LEU A 770 20.78 -24.29 17.85
C LEU A 770 21.88 -23.40 17.23
N GLY A 771 21.69 -23.03 15.97
CA GLY A 771 22.65 -22.25 15.18
C GLY A 771 23.73 -23.11 14.50
N PRO A 772 24.62 -22.47 13.72
CA PRO A 772 25.50 -23.16 12.78
C PRO A 772 26.67 -23.90 13.43
N ARG A 773 27.06 -23.54 14.67
CA ARG A 773 28.25 -24.07 15.36
C ARG A 773 28.17 -25.57 15.71
N ILE A 774 27.00 -26.19 15.58
CA ILE A 774 26.72 -27.56 16.01
C ILE A 774 26.81 -28.57 14.83
N LEU A 775 27.01 -28.10 13.59
CA LEU A 775 27.12 -28.97 12.42
C LEU A 775 28.54 -29.54 12.25
N ALA A 776 28.66 -30.80 11.79
CA ALA A 776 29.92 -31.57 11.71
C ALA A 776 30.89 -31.16 10.57
N GLN A 777 30.66 -30.03 9.90
CA GLN A 777 31.49 -29.49 8.81
C GLN A 777 32.22 -28.21 9.26
N PRO A 778 33.40 -27.89 8.69
CA PRO A 778 33.84 -26.50 8.66
C PRO A 778 32.84 -25.71 7.80
N ILE A 779 31.94 -24.95 8.44
CA ILE A 779 31.31 -23.79 7.80
C ILE A 779 32.46 -23.05 7.09
N PRO A 780 32.33 -22.63 5.81
CA PRO A 780 33.41 -21.92 5.12
C PRO A 780 34.06 -20.90 6.07
N ALA A 781 35.38 -21.02 6.27
CA ALA A 781 36.11 -20.22 7.25
C ALA A 781 35.95 -18.72 6.92
N ALA A 782 35.72 -17.93 7.97
CA ALA A 782 35.21 -16.56 7.95
C ALA A 782 33.82 -16.43 7.29
N ARG A 783 32.87 -15.79 7.99
CA ARG A 783 31.62 -15.33 7.36
C ARG A 783 32.02 -14.66 6.04
N ALA A 784 31.56 -15.23 4.91
CA ALA A 784 31.85 -14.67 3.60
C ALA A 784 31.61 -13.15 3.65
N PRO A 785 32.34 -12.32 2.89
CA PRO A 785 32.20 -10.85 2.93
C PRO A 785 30.73 -10.39 2.87
N TRP A 786 29.95 -11.19 2.17
CA TRP A 786 28.52 -11.08 1.86
C TRP A 786 27.58 -11.60 2.97
N ARG A 787 28.07 -11.83 4.19
CA ARG A 787 27.28 -12.22 5.38
C ARG A 787 27.82 -11.58 6.66
N LYS A 788 28.09 -10.27 6.60
CA LYS A 788 28.54 -9.50 7.77
C LYS A 788 27.43 -8.56 8.27
N ASN A 789 27.50 -8.16 9.54
CA ASN A 789 26.58 -7.20 10.17
C ASN A 789 25.08 -7.51 10.00
N LEU A 790 24.70 -8.79 10.05
CA LEU A 790 23.29 -9.21 9.92
C LEU A 790 22.43 -8.66 11.08
N ARG A 791 21.21 -8.25 10.76
CA ARG A 791 20.15 -7.92 11.72
C ARG A 791 19.88 -9.15 12.60
N SER A 792 19.92 -8.99 13.92
CA SER A 792 19.71 -10.08 14.90
C SER A 792 18.48 -10.98 14.65
N PRO A 793 17.28 -10.48 14.29
CA PRO A 793 16.13 -11.34 13.98
C PRO A 793 16.27 -12.19 12.70
N ASP A 794 17.22 -11.84 11.83
CA ASP A 794 17.46 -12.45 10.52
C ASP A 794 18.70 -13.36 10.50
N ASP A 795 19.37 -13.63 11.64
CA ASP A 795 20.59 -14.47 11.72
C ASP A 795 20.29 -15.97 11.50
N ARG A 796 19.88 -16.30 10.27
CA ARG A 796 19.71 -17.65 9.72
C ARG A 796 20.77 -17.91 8.66
N HIS A 797 21.19 -19.15 8.51
CA HIS A 797 22.13 -19.59 7.47
C HIS A 797 21.49 -20.68 6.63
N ARG A 798 21.24 -20.39 5.35
CA ARG A 798 20.67 -21.32 4.39
C ARG A 798 21.55 -21.29 3.13
N HIS A 799 22.21 -22.41 2.88
CA HIS A 799 23.29 -22.47 1.91
C HIS A 799 23.24 -23.80 1.15
N ILE A 800 23.33 -23.70 -0.17
CA ILE A 800 23.32 -24.82 -1.11
C ILE A 800 24.62 -24.75 -1.91
N SER A 801 25.31 -25.88 -2.04
CA SER A 801 26.57 -26.00 -2.76
C SER A 801 26.53 -27.23 -3.67
N MET A 802 26.93 -27.06 -4.92
CA MET A 802 26.95 -28.12 -5.92
C MET A 802 28.28 -28.13 -6.67
N ARG A 803 28.86 -29.32 -6.89
CA ARG A 803 30.10 -29.50 -7.66
C ARG A 803 29.91 -30.51 -8.78
N ALA A 804 30.38 -30.13 -9.96
CA ALA A 804 30.41 -30.96 -11.17
C ALA A 804 31.64 -30.57 -11.99
N GLY A 805 32.44 -31.56 -12.43
CA GLY A 805 33.67 -31.29 -13.17
C GLY A 805 34.60 -30.30 -12.45
N CYS A 806 34.93 -29.20 -13.12
CA CYS A 806 35.76 -28.12 -12.58
C CYS A 806 34.95 -26.94 -11.99
N THR A 807 33.63 -27.08 -11.92
CA THR A 807 32.69 -26.01 -11.59
C THR A 807 32.10 -26.21 -10.18
N HIS A 808 32.15 -25.16 -9.36
CA HIS A 808 31.57 -25.08 -8.03
C HIS A 808 30.52 -23.98 -7.99
N LEU A 809 29.25 -24.37 -7.84
CA LEU A 809 28.12 -23.45 -7.75
C LEU A 809 27.67 -23.33 -6.29
N VAL A 810 27.37 -22.10 -5.87
CA VAL A 810 26.91 -21.81 -4.51
C VAL A 810 25.72 -20.86 -4.56
N LEU A 811 24.64 -21.25 -3.88
CA LEU A 811 23.47 -20.42 -3.66
C LEU A 811 23.33 -20.10 -2.17
N HIS A 812 23.51 -18.82 -1.84
CA HIS A 812 23.22 -18.27 -0.52
C HIS A 812 21.80 -17.74 -0.51
N LEU A 813 20.95 -18.37 0.30
CA LEU A 813 19.58 -17.89 0.46
C LEU A 813 19.52 -16.76 1.52
N ASP A 814 18.58 -15.83 1.34
CA ASP A 814 18.30 -14.70 2.24
C ASP A 814 18.49 -15.07 3.74
N PRO A 815 19.34 -14.33 4.49
CA PRO A 815 19.95 -13.04 4.13
C PRO A 815 21.32 -13.12 3.46
N VAL A 816 21.59 -12.09 2.64
CA VAL A 816 22.87 -11.79 1.98
C VAL A 816 23.20 -10.30 2.13
N THR A 817 24.49 -9.94 2.12
CA THR A 817 24.97 -8.56 2.17
C THR A 817 25.75 -8.19 0.91
N THR A 818 25.83 -6.90 0.61
CA THR A 818 26.70 -6.35 -0.44
C THR A 818 28.17 -6.43 -0.03
N GLY A 819 29.09 -6.09 -0.95
CA GLY A 819 30.52 -6.03 -0.67
C GLY A 819 30.90 -5.06 0.45
N ASP A 820 30.10 -4.01 0.62
CA ASP A 820 30.27 -2.98 1.65
C ASP A 820 29.54 -3.34 2.96
N GLU A 821 29.22 -4.62 3.17
CA GLU A 821 28.61 -5.16 4.39
C GLU A 821 27.16 -4.66 4.66
N HIS A 822 26.48 -4.09 3.67
CA HIS A 822 25.06 -3.70 3.79
C HIS A 822 24.15 -4.92 3.55
N GLN A 823 23.31 -5.28 4.53
CA GLN A 823 22.36 -6.40 4.38
C GLN A 823 21.24 -6.02 3.40
N LEU A 824 21.07 -6.82 2.35
CA LEU A 824 19.95 -6.65 1.41
C LEU A 824 18.62 -6.94 2.10
N ASP A 825 17.54 -6.43 1.51
CA ASP A 825 16.19 -6.73 1.97
C ASP A 825 15.86 -8.22 1.83
N ARG A 826 14.86 -8.67 2.59
CA ARG A 826 14.38 -10.05 2.54
C ARG A 826 14.04 -10.45 1.10
N ASN A 827 14.09 -11.76 0.83
CA ASN A 827 13.86 -12.33 -0.50
C ASN A 827 14.96 -12.05 -1.54
N HIS A 828 16.10 -11.47 -1.15
CA HIS A 828 17.29 -11.42 -2.01
C HIS A 828 18.20 -12.61 -1.71
N HIS A 829 18.57 -13.34 -2.76
CA HIS A 829 19.43 -14.52 -2.75
C HIS A 829 20.65 -14.24 -3.62
N ARG A 830 21.78 -14.89 -3.35
CA ARG A 830 23.00 -14.71 -4.16
C ARG A 830 23.47 -16.04 -4.72
N LEU A 831 23.65 -16.06 -6.03
CA LEU A 831 24.13 -17.21 -6.79
C LEU A 831 25.52 -16.90 -7.34
N THR A 832 26.50 -17.74 -7.02
CA THR A 832 27.88 -17.59 -7.50
C THR A 832 28.35 -18.88 -8.16
N VAL A 833 29.13 -18.74 -9.23
CA VAL A 833 29.78 -19.87 -9.91
C VAL A 833 31.28 -19.63 -9.98
N GLN A 834 32.04 -20.60 -9.49
CA GLN A 834 33.49 -20.62 -9.57
C GLN A 834 33.95 -21.76 -10.47
N ARG A 835 34.90 -21.50 -11.36
CA ARG A 835 35.58 -22.52 -12.15
C ARG A 835 37.07 -22.48 -11.83
N GLY A 836 37.60 -23.57 -11.26
CA GLY A 836 38.95 -23.56 -10.70
C GLY A 836 39.09 -22.52 -9.58
N THR A 837 39.89 -21.47 -9.81
CA THR A 837 40.09 -20.35 -8.86
C THR A 837 39.36 -19.07 -9.26
N GLU A 838 38.67 -19.05 -10.41
CA GLU A 838 38.04 -17.85 -10.97
C GLU A 838 36.54 -17.82 -10.68
N LEU A 839 36.03 -16.66 -10.24
CA LEU A 839 34.60 -16.39 -10.10
C LEU A 839 34.06 -15.92 -11.46
N VAL A 840 33.25 -16.76 -12.11
CA VAL A 840 32.76 -16.52 -13.48
C VAL A 840 31.31 -16.06 -13.53
N HIS A 841 30.55 -16.21 -12.44
CA HIS A 841 29.17 -15.72 -12.32
C HIS A 841 28.92 -15.24 -10.89
N ASP A 842 28.21 -14.11 -10.75
CA ASP A 842 27.79 -13.54 -9.47
C ASP A 842 26.51 -12.72 -9.67
N GLU A 843 25.41 -13.23 -9.13
CA GLU A 843 24.07 -12.69 -9.38
C GLU A 843 23.27 -12.60 -8.08
N ILE A 844 22.47 -11.53 -7.97
CA ILE A 844 21.46 -11.37 -6.92
C ILE A 844 20.08 -11.65 -7.52
N ILE A 845 19.40 -12.65 -6.98
CA ILE A 845 18.07 -13.08 -7.43
C ILE A 845 17.05 -12.65 -6.38
N HIS A 846 16.05 -11.87 -6.78
CA HIS A 846 14.92 -11.54 -5.91
C HIS A 846 13.78 -12.56 -6.09
N ASP A 847 13.55 -13.39 -5.08
CA ASP A 847 12.46 -14.36 -5.04
C ASP A 847 11.91 -14.49 -3.62
N SER A 848 10.60 -14.53 -3.46
CA SER A 848 9.99 -14.91 -2.17
C SER A 848 9.49 -16.34 -2.29
N PRO A 849 10.24 -17.35 -1.81
CA PRO A 849 9.90 -18.76 -2.05
C PRO A 849 8.48 -19.10 -1.59
N LEU A 850 8.03 -18.49 -0.48
CA LEU A 850 6.68 -18.68 0.04
C LEU A 850 5.59 -18.05 -0.86
N ASP A 851 5.75 -16.79 -1.28
CA ASP A 851 4.78 -16.13 -2.17
C ASP A 851 4.66 -16.87 -3.50
N THR A 852 5.81 -17.25 -4.08
CA THR A 852 5.87 -18.03 -5.32
C THR A 852 5.17 -19.38 -5.17
N ALA A 853 5.43 -20.12 -4.08
CA ALA A 853 4.80 -21.42 -3.82
C ALA A 853 3.29 -21.32 -3.58
N VAL A 854 2.81 -20.34 -2.82
CA VAL A 854 1.38 -20.13 -2.57
C VAL A 854 0.67 -19.77 -3.88
N ARG A 855 1.20 -18.82 -4.66
CA ARG A 855 0.62 -18.45 -5.97
C ARG A 855 0.56 -19.63 -6.93
N HIS A 856 1.63 -20.42 -7.01
CA HIS A 856 1.67 -21.63 -7.83
C HIS A 856 0.62 -22.65 -7.37
N SER A 857 0.52 -22.89 -6.07
CA SER A 857 -0.44 -23.85 -5.50
C SER A 857 -1.90 -23.41 -5.72
N VAL A 858 -2.20 -22.12 -5.57
CA VAL A 858 -3.53 -21.56 -5.88
C VAL A 858 -3.86 -21.72 -7.36
N ALA A 859 -2.91 -21.45 -8.25
CA ALA A 859 -3.10 -21.67 -9.69
C ALA A 859 -3.37 -23.15 -10.01
N ALA A 860 -2.62 -24.08 -9.41
CA ALA A 860 -2.82 -25.51 -9.57
C ALA A 860 -4.19 -25.97 -9.06
N LEU A 861 -4.62 -25.49 -7.89
CA LEU A 861 -5.93 -25.81 -7.32
C LEU A 861 -7.11 -25.30 -8.17
N ARG A 862 -6.93 -24.17 -8.87
CA ARG A 862 -7.93 -23.57 -9.76
C ARG A 862 -7.83 -24.03 -11.22
N GLY A 863 -6.78 -24.75 -11.60
CA GLY A 863 -6.54 -25.21 -12.97
C GLY A 863 -7.60 -26.20 -13.46
N ALA A 864 -7.65 -26.45 -14.78
CA ALA A 864 -8.63 -27.37 -15.35
C ALA A 864 -8.42 -28.81 -14.86
N GLN A 865 -7.16 -29.25 -14.75
CA GLN A 865 -6.79 -30.59 -14.27
C GLN A 865 -6.61 -30.60 -12.75
N PRO A 866 -6.98 -31.71 -12.05
CA PRO A 866 -6.69 -31.85 -10.63
C PRO A 866 -5.17 -31.94 -10.39
N PRO A 867 -4.66 -31.41 -9.27
CA PRO A 867 -3.26 -31.57 -8.92
C PRO A 867 -2.92 -33.05 -8.67
N PRO A 868 -1.65 -33.46 -8.86
CA PRO A 868 -1.23 -34.81 -8.50
C PRO A 868 -1.44 -35.07 -7.01
N PRO A 869 -1.69 -36.33 -6.61
CA PRO A 869 -1.85 -36.69 -5.21
C PRO A 869 -0.57 -36.35 -4.43
N PRO A 870 -0.67 -36.06 -3.12
CA PRO A 870 0.48 -35.81 -2.28
C PRO A 870 1.49 -36.96 -2.32
N ASP A 871 2.76 -36.64 -2.55
CA ASP A 871 3.85 -37.61 -2.46
C ASP A 871 4.38 -37.68 -1.02
N PHE A 872 4.33 -38.89 -0.46
CA PHE A 872 4.78 -39.19 0.90
C PHE A 872 6.18 -39.81 0.95
N ALA A 873 6.90 -39.96 -0.16
CA ALA A 873 8.22 -40.59 -0.18
C ALA A 873 9.24 -39.87 0.72
N ALA A 874 9.28 -38.53 0.67
CA ALA A 874 10.11 -37.71 1.54
C ALA A 874 9.72 -37.85 3.03
N LEU A 875 8.43 -37.85 3.35
CA LEU A 875 7.96 -38.04 4.73
C LEU A 875 8.31 -39.44 5.25
N ARG A 876 8.19 -40.48 4.42
CA ARG A 876 8.62 -41.85 4.77
C ARG A 876 10.12 -41.95 5.01
N ARG A 877 10.96 -41.22 4.25
CA ARG A 877 12.41 -41.16 4.50
C ARG A 877 12.71 -40.52 5.85
N ILE A 878 12.06 -39.40 6.17
CA ILE A 878 12.19 -38.73 7.47
C ILE A 878 11.76 -39.66 8.61
N ALA A 879 10.64 -40.38 8.46
CA ALA A 879 10.17 -41.33 9.45
C ALA A 879 11.20 -42.44 9.71
N ARG A 880 11.71 -43.09 8.65
CA ARG A 880 12.77 -44.10 8.77
C ARG A 880 14.02 -43.56 9.47
N LEU A 881 14.44 -42.34 9.14
CA LEU A 881 15.60 -41.69 9.75
C LEU A 881 15.38 -41.39 11.23
N ALA A 882 14.20 -40.88 11.59
CA ALA A 882 13.81 -40.63 12.97
C ALA A 882 13.74 -41.93 13.79
N ASP A 883 13.11 -42.98 13.27
CA ASP A 883 13.01 -44.29 13.93
C ASP A 883 14.39 -44.92 14.16
N TYR A 884 15.26 -44.84 13.15
CA TYR A 884 16.64 -45.32 13.26
C TYR A 884 17.42 -44.57 14.37
N LEU A 885 17.29 -43.24 14.45
CA LEU A 885 17.95 -42.42 15.46
C LEU A 885 17.37 -42.63 16.87
N ARG A 886 16.06 -42.88 17.00
CA ARG A 886 15.42 -43.27 18.28
C ARG A 886 15.95 -44.62 18.77
N ASN A 887 16.02 -45.60 17.89
CA ASN A 887 16.52 -46.94 18.25
C ASN A 887 17.99 -46.93 18.69
N ARG A 888 18.79 -45.98 18.19
CA ARG A 888 20.19 -45.75 18.63
C ARG A 888 20.34 -45.01 19.96
N THR A 889 19.30 -44.33 20.45
CA THR A 889 19.32 -43.59 21.73
C THR A 889 18.76 -44.39 22.90
N THR A 890 18.05 -45.50 22.64
CA THR A 890 17.70 -46.50 23.67
C THR A 890 18.96 -47.30 24.07
N PRO A 891 19.39 -47.31 25.34
CA PRO A 891 20.41 -48.24 25.78
C PRO A 891 19.88 -49.67 25.58
N ALA A 892 20.70 -50.58 25.06
CA ALA A 892 20.42 -52.01 25.11
C ALA A 892 20.15 -52.42 26.57
N PRO A 893 19.20 -53.34 26.84
CA PRO A 893 18.99 -53.83 28.19
C PRO A 893 20.27 -54.56 28.62
N SER A 894 21.05 -53.95 29.52
CA SER A 894 22.17 -54.59 30.17
C SER A 894 21.61 -55.69 31.06
N THR A 895 21.83 -56.94 30.64
CA THR A 895 21.83 -58.10 31.51
C THR A 895 22.88 -57.90 32.60
N GLU A 896 22.48 -57.52 33.80
CA GLU A 896 23.25 -57.81 35.01
C GLU A 896 22.38 -57.64 36.26
N SER A 897 22.61 -58.56 37.18
CA SER A 897 21.87 -58.93 38.38
C SER A 897 21.72 -57.83 39.42
N ASP A 898 20.52 -57.71 39.98
CA ASP A 898 20.22 -56.88 41.14
C ASP A 898 20.04 -57.78 42.40
N PRO A 899 20.94 -57.71 43.39
CA PRO A 899 20.67 -58.13 44.74
C PRO A 899 20.49 -56.88 45.61
N ASP A 900 19.26 -56.54 45.97
CA ASP A 900 18.91 -56.45 47.39
C ASP A 900 17.42 -56.21 47.60
N GLN A 901 16.89 -57.06 48.47
CA GLN A 901 15.63 -56.90 49.17
C GLN A 901 15.82 -55.84 50.26
N ASP A 902 14.93 -54.85 50.34
CA ASP A 902 14.17 -54.57 51.57
C ASP A 902 13.24 -53.34 51.38
N ALA A 903 12.01 -53.52 51.87
CA ALA A 903 10.81 -52.68 51.76
C ALA A 903 10.84 -51.42 52.70
N PRO A 904 9.75 -50.64 52.96
CA PRO A 904 8.37 -50.70 52.43
C PRO A 904 7.62 -49.36 52.14
N ASP A 905 6.55 -49.51 51.34
CA ASP A 905 5.20 -48.88 51.23
C ASP A 905 4.79 -47.48 51.81
N ASP A 906 4.27 -46.66 50.87
CA ASP A 906 3.03 -45.80 50.85
C ASP A 906 2.88 -44.56 51.80
N PRO A 907 1.94 -43.59 51.60
CA PRO A 907 1.02 -43.31 50.48
C PRO A 907 0.91 -41.81 50.01
N GLN A 908 0.12 -41.61 48.95
CA GLN A 908 -0.35 -40.36 48.31
C GLN A 908 -0.81 -39.21 49.24
N PRO A 909 -0.78 -37.93 48.79
CA PRO A 909 -1.54 -36.85 49.43
C PRO A 909 -2.77 -36.39 48.61
N GLN A 910 -3.90 -36.33 49.31
CA GLN A 910 -5.15 -35.67 48.91
C GLN A 910 -5.07 -34.14 49.00
N GLN A 911 -5.96 -33.50 48.26
CA GLN A 911 -6.21 -32.07 48.17
C GLN A 911 -6.60 -31.42 49.51
N GLY A 912 -6.10 -30.20 49.73
CA GLY A 912 -6.59 -29.27 50.77
C GLY A 912 -6.08 -27.84 50.55
N LYS A 913 -6.94 -26.96 50.04
CA LYS A 913 -6.91 -25.49 50.22
C LYS A 913 -7.53 -25.14 51.60
N PRO A 914 -7.54 -23.88 52.13
CA PRO A 914 -7.10 -22.57 51.61
C PRO A 914 -6.38 -21.64 52.66
N CYS A 915 -6.23 -20.35 52.31
CA CYS A 915 -5.75 -19.17 53.08
C CYS A 915 -4.23 -19.01 53.17
N GLY A 916 -3.60 -17.85 52.92
CA GLY A 916 -4.08 -16.52 52.52
C GLY A 916 -2.87 -15.58 52.38
N ASP A 917 -3.03 -14.55 51.55
CA ASP A 917 -2.55 -13.17 51.72
C ASP A 917 -1.03 -12.77 51.83
N ILE A 918 -0.63 -11.97 50.81
CA ILE A 918 0.18 -10.70 50.85
C ILE A 918 1.74 -10.83 50.86
N PRO A 919 2.54 -9.94 50.23
CA PRO A 919 2.50 -9.34 48.88
C PRO A 919 3.89 -9.38 48.16
N VAL A 920 3.91 -8.84 46.94
CA VAL A 920 5.09 -8.52 46.13
C VAL A 920 5.92 -7.38 46.74
N GLN A 921 7.25 -7.53 46.75
CA GLN A 921 8.23 -6.45 46.50
C GLN A 921 9.65 -7.00 46.25
N LEU A 922 10.05 -7.07 44.97
CA LEU A 922 11.20 -6.39 44.36
C LEU A 922 11.42 -6.86 42.92
#